data_AF-A0A1M7AYB2-F1
#
_entry.id   AF-A0A1M7AYB2-F1
#
_cell.length_a   1.000
_cell.length_b   1.000
_cell.length_c   1.000
_cell.angle_alpha   90.00
_cell.angle_beta   90.00
_cell.angle_gamma   90.00
#
_symmetry.space_group_name_H-M   'P 1'
#
loop_
_entity.id
_entity.type
_entity.pdbx_description
1 polymer ?
#
loop_
_entity_poly.entity_id
_entity_poly.type
_entity_poly.pdbx_seq_one_letter_code
_entity_poly.pdbx_strand_id
1 'polypeptide(L)'
;MKKHLLLASTLAISMLSAQNNEGLKREFERKNKENSAKFESYVGRISATSKNSEALKELQQQRNNLAGFTPSGIPYFNQVEDMDQIKNSNADFLQNGTITGLTGSFNGENIKYTLFDGGRVYAAHPFFDNMTGRVTNKEATTMNYSAHSTAVSGFMGARAHTQTLNFTDGTSRTVNFQGIAKNSTIDSYAFSDSVLPGNTALSTVFEKILIAQPKISNHSYGTNQGWSVKAVNGVNSWVWNGTFTSPNTSMDLQGTYFDNDESYDAIVYNNPTYIIVKSSGNYFGMGPAAGSTATSYYRGSNNTNVAFTATDTLPAQNCSQGFDCIGPGSLAKNIIVVAATDRITANDGRYVTAANVIHSDYSSAGPRDDGGIKPDIAAVGTDVGSASTAENTTGSASLTVGSGTSYSAPVVTGIIGLWTQINKQLFQNAELKAASAKTLMIHSASEAGNVGPDPWFGWGFINAKKGAELLVGKSNNTVIFNEETLNNGSTNTQIVNASGNEPLKVTISWIDPEFKLPETISWESAYNNRNSRLVNDLDLRITDTTTNTVYMPWKLNATSPMTPATKGDNTVDNVEQVVIEAPVAGRSYKIEVLHKGTLVNNATPSATAPQNYSIIVTGHTAGSLGTKEGAKALRELAVAPSVTKDVTSILNAPKKSTFTIYDMSGKKLQSGTINSEKEAINLSSHPKGIYIIEVRTDKDVVTKKVIKE
;
A
#
# COMPACT_ATOMS: atom_id res chain seq x y z
N MET A 1 51.11 8.73 54.99
CA MET A 1 51.58 9.18 53.66
C MET A 1 50.51 8.90 52.62
N LYS A 2 50.40 9.78 51.63
CA LYS A 2 49.49 9.77 50.47
C LYS A 2 49.61 8.51 49.58
N LYS A 3 48.44 8.04 49.07
CA LYS A 3 48.16 7.53 47.69
C LYS A 3 48.75 6.16 47.28
N HIS A 4 48.18 5.29 46.43
CA HIS A 4 46.92 5.11 45.69
C HIS A 4 46.92 3.64 45.17
N LEU A 5 45.83 2.88 45.32
CA LEU A 5 44.94 2.36 44.25
C LEU A 5 45.58 1.51 43.13
N LEU A 6 45.28 0.19 43.16
CA LEU A 6 45.37 -0.73 42.03
C LEU A 6 44.26 -1.80 42.11
N LEU A 7 43.32 -1.65 41.17
CA LEU A 7 42.49 -2.61 40.42
C LEU A 7 42.02 -3.95 41.01
N ALA A 8 40.68 -4.09 40.92
CA ALA A 8 39.92 -5.19 40.31
C ALA A 8 40.01 -6.60 40.94
N SER A 9 38.95 -7.38 41.11
CA SER A 9 37.51 -7.28 40.85
C SER A 9 36.98 -8.68 41.16
N THR A 10 35.87 -8.81 41.90
CA THR A 10 34.72 -9.72 41.66
C THR A 10 33.94 -10.00 42.95
N LEU A 11 32.82 -9.28 43.07
CA LEU A 11 31.46 -9.81 43.25
C LEU A 11 31.25 -10.99 44.23
N ALA A 12 30.67 -10.70 45.41
CA ALA A 12 29.67 -11.57 46.03
C ALA A 12 28.79 -10.83 47.07
N ILE A 13 27.53 -10.64 46.69
CA ILE A 13 26.30 -10.86 47.48
C ILE A 13 26.11 -10.00 48.76
N SER A 14 25.16 -9.08 48.68
CA SER A 14 24.07 -9.05 49.67
C SER A 14 22.74 -8.85 48.96
N MET A 15 21.91 -9.90 49.03
CA MET A 15 20.50 -9.89 48.69
C MET A 15 19.73 -9.04 49.71
N LEU A 16 18.68 -8.35 49.27
CA LEU A 16 17.39 -8.25 49.97
C LEU A 16 16.34 -7.60 49.05
N SER A 17 15.11 -8.13 49.11
CA SER A 17 13.86 -7.76 48.40
C SER A 17 13.58 -8.36 47.01
N ALA A 18 13.48 -9.69 46.94
CA ALA A 18 12.50 -10.31 46.03
C ALA A 18 11.11 -10.22 46.70
N GLN A 19 10.31 -9.21 46.34
CA GLN A 19 8.88 -9.19 46.71
C GLN A 19 8.11 -10.16 45.81
N ASN A 20 7.22 -10.91 46.44
CA ASN A 20 6.69 -12.20 46.03
C ASN A 20 5.60 -12.10 44.95
N ASN A 21 5.97 -12.28 43.67
CA ASN A 21 5.02 -12.36 42.55
C ASN A 21 4.08 -13.58 42.60
N GLU A 22 4.33 -14.59 43.45
CA GLU A 22 3.43 -15.76 43.55
C GLU A 22 2.10 -15.43 44.24
N GLY A 23 2.11 -14.54 45.25
CA GLY A 23 0.89 -14.13 45.93
C GLY A 23 -0.07 -13.40 44.98
N LEU A 24 0.48 -12.47 44.19
CA LEU A 24 -0.26 -11.75 43.15
C LEU A 24 -0.75 -12.69 42.04
N LYS A 25 0.07 -13.65 41.58
CA LYS A 25 -0.37 -14.65 40.59
C LYS A 25 -1.54 -15.48 41.10
N ARG A 26 -1.48 -15.98 42.35
CA ARG A 26 -2.60 -16.71 42.97
C ARG A 26 -3.85 -15.84 43.12
N GLU A 27 -3.69 -14.56 43.47
CA GLU A 27 -4.79 -13.62 43.57
C GLU A 27 -5.44 -13.32 42.20
N PHE A 28 -4.63 -13.15 41.15
CA PHE A 28 -5.10 -12.94 39.79
C PHE A 28 -5.76 -14.19 39.20
N GLU A 29 -5.22 -15.39 39.47
CA GLU A 29 -5.87 -16.65 39.11
C GLU A 29 -7.21 -16.83 39.83
N ARG A 30 -7.28 -16.48 41.12
CA ARG A 30 -8.54 -16.49 41.89
C ARG A 30 -9.56 -15.52 41.29
N LYS A 31 -9.16 -14.26 41.04
CA LYS A 31 -10.01 -13.24 40.40
C LYS A 31 -10.49 -13.66 39.01
N ASN A 32 -9.63 -14.30 38.20
CA ASN A 32 -10.02 -14.83 36.89
C ASN A 32 -11.04 -15.97 37.00
N LYS A 33 -10.85 -16.90 37.95
CA LYS A 33 -11.83 -17.98 38.19
C LYS A 33 -13.17 -17.43 38.67
N GLU A 34 -13.16 -16.47 39.59
CA GLU A 34 -14.37 -15.81 40.10
C GLU A 34 -15.11 -15.03 39.01
N ASN A 35 -14.38 -14.27 38.18
CA ASN A 35 -14.97 -13.53 37.06
C ASN A 35 -15.52 -14.49 35.99
N SER A 36 -14.83 -15.59 35.71
CA SER A 36 -15.32 -16.62 34.79
C SER A 36 -16.62 -17.26 35.30
N ALA A 37 -16.69 -17.61 36.59
CA ALA A 37 -17.90 -18.18 37.18
C ALA A 37 -19.08 -17.19 37.20
N LYS A 38 -18.82 -15.91 37.51
CA LYS A 38 -19.83 -14.83 37.44
C LYS A 38 -20.33 -14.62 36.01
N PHE A 39 -19.44 -14.75 35.03
CA PHE A 39 -19.79 -14.62 33.61
C PHE A 39 -20.72 -15.74 33.16
N GLU A 40 -20.39 -16.99 33.46
CA GLU A 40 -21.23 -18.15 33.13
C GLU A 40 -22.60 -18.05 33.83
N SER A 41 -22.63 -17.60 35.09
CA SER A 41 -23.90 -17.37 35.82
C SER A 41 -24.72 -16.23 35.21
N TYR A 42 -24.07 -15.17 34.71
CA TYR A 42 -24.74 -14.08 34.00
C TYR A 42 -25.31 -14.55 32.66
N VAL A 43 -24.53 -15.27 31.84
CA VAL A 43 -24.98 -15.88 30.59
C VAL A 43 -26.13 -16.87 30.83
N GLY A 44 -26.07 -17.67 31.90
CA GLY A 44 -27.14 -18.57 32.32
C GLY A 44 -28.45 -17.84 32.67
N ARG A 45 -28.36 -16.70 33.37
CA ARG A 45 -29.55 -15.88 33.70
C ARG A 45 -30.15 -15.20 32.46
N ILE A 46 -29.31 -14.70 31.56
CA ILE A 46 -29.76 -14.07 30.30
C ILE A 46 -30.34 -15.11 29.35
N SER A 47 -29.75 -16.30 29.23
CA SER A 47 -30.30 -17.41 28.40
C SER A 47 -31.63 -17.95 28.92
N ALA A 48 -31.86 -17.93 30.24
CA ALA A 48 -33.15 -18.30 30.82
C ALA A 48 -34.26 -17.27 30.59
N THR A 49 -33.92 -16.02 30.22
CA THR A 49 -34.87 -14.89 30.12
C THR A 49 -34.97 -14.29 28.71
N SER A 50 -33.98 -14.49 27.83
CA SER A 50 -33.93 -13.97 26.47
C SER A 50 -34.24 -15.04 25.42
N LYS A 51 -35.14 -14.74 24.47
CA LYS A 51 -35.36 -15.55 23.25
C LYS A 51 -34.44 -15.18 22.08
N ASN A 52 -33.49 -14.25 22.26
CA ASN A 52 -32.63 -13.73 21.21
C ASN A 52 -31.27 -14.48 21.18
N SER A 53 -31.10 -15.37 20.19
CA SER A 53 -29.88 -16.16 19.99
C SER A 53 -28.67 -15.35 19.55
N GLU A 54 -28.84 -14.23 18.84
CA GLU A 54 -27.73 -13.34 18.45
C GLU A 54 -27.08 -12.69 19.67
N ALA A 55 -27.88 -12.12 20.58
CA ALA A 55 -27.35 -11.44 21.77
C ALA A 55 -26.55 -12.39 22.67
N LEU A 56 -26.96 -13.65 22.77
CA LEU A 56 -26.25 -14.70 23.50
C LEU A 56 -24.94 -15.10 22.81
N LYS A 57 -24.94 -15.17 21.48
CA LYS A 57 -23.75 -15.49 20.68
C LYS A 57 -22.72 -14.37 20.77
N GLU A 58 -23.17 -13.12 20.72
CA GLU A 58 -22.33 -11.92 20.88
C GLU A 58 -21.72 -11.85 22.29
N LEU A 59 -22.52 -12.09 23.34
CA LEU A 59 -22.02 -12.19 24.72
C LEU A 59 -20.97 -13.29 24.85
N GLN A 60 -21.19 -14.49 24.29
CA GLN A 60 -20.21 -15.58 24.33
C GLN A 60 -18.91 -15.25 23.58
N GLN A 61 -18.97 -14.52 22.47
CA GLN A 61 -17.79 -14.06 21.73
C GLN A 61 -16.97 -13.04 22.54
N GLN A 62 -17.63 -12.18 23.33
CA GLN A 62 -16.97 -11.16 24.16
C GLN A 62 -16.31 -11.74 25.43
N ARG A 63 -16.47 -13.05 25.72
CA ARG A 63 -15.89 -13.73 26.90
C ARG A 63 -14.40 -13.48 27.08
N ASN A 64 -13.63 -13.54 26.00
CA ASN A 64 -12.18 -13.37 26.05
C ASN A 64 -11.76 -11.92 26.37
N ASN A 65 -12.69 -10.97 26.28
CA ASN A 65 -12.49 -9.55 26.54
C ASN A 65 -13.11 -9.09 27.88
N LEU A 66 -13.54 -10.02 28.74
CA LEU A 66 -14.16 -9.72 30.03
C LEU A 66 -13.19 -8.97 30.94
N ALA A 67 -13.48 -7.69 31.20
CA ALA A 67 -12.67 -6.82 32.03
C ALA A 67 -13.11 -6.82 33.49
N GLY A 68 -14.39 -7.10 33.76
CA GLY A 68 -14.91 -7.24 35.12
C GLY A 68 -16.44 -7.15 35.18
N PHE A 69 -16.98 -6.83 36.36
CA PHE A 69 -18.41 -6.70 36.61
C PHE A 69 -18.72 -5.40 37.33
N THR A 70 -19.81 -4.74 36.96
CA THR A 70 -20.35 -3.60 37.70
C THR A 70 -20.78 -4.03 39.10
N PRO A 71 -20.99 -3.09 40.04
CA PRO A 71 -21.57 -3.41 41.35
C PRO A 71 -22.94 -4.11 41.28
N SER A 72 -23.70 -3.90 40.20
CA SER A 72 -24.97 -4.58 39.91
C SER A 72 -24.82 -5.97 39.30
N GLY A 73 -23.59 -6.45 39.08
CA GLY A 73 -23.31 -7.79 38.56
C GLY A 73 -23.46 -7.94 37.04
N ILE A 74 -23.39 -6.83 36.29
CA ILE A 74 -23.39 -6.81 34.83
C ILE A 74 -21.93 -6.86 34.33
N PRO A 75 -21.56 -7.75 33.40
CA PRO A 75 -20.21 -7.80 32.85
C PRO A 75 -19.91 -6.55 32.03
N TYR A 76 -18.68 -6.03 32.14
CA TYR A 76 -18.14 -5.03 31.22
C TYR A 76 -16.86 -5.58 30.57
N PHE A 77 -16.59 -5.11 29.35
CA PHE A 77 -15.57 -5.66 28.47
C PHE A 77 -14.57 -4.58 28.10
N ASN A 78 -13.30 -4.98 27.89
CA ASN A 78 -12.33 -4.10 27.26
C ASN A 78 -12.80 -3.83 25.82
N GLN A 79 -12.97 -2.55 25.49
CA GLN A 79 -13.34 -2.11 24.14
C GLN A 79 -12.12 -1.53 23.44
N VAL A 80 -12.18 -1.48 22.12
CA VAL A 80 -11.18 -0.78 21.31
C VAL A 80 -11.61 0.68 21.23
N GLU A 81 -10.75 1.59 21.71
CA GLU A 81 -10.93 3.04 21.56
C GLU A 81 -10.59 3.48 20.13
N ASP A 82 -11.15 4.61 19.68
CA ASP A 82 -11.32 4.97 18.27
C ASP A 82 -10.00 4.89 17.47
N MET A 83 -10.04 4.10 16.39
CA MET A 83 -8.93 3.68 15.52
C MET A 83 -9.27 3.92 14.04
N ASP A 84 -10.14 4.89 13.76
CA ASP A 84 -10.79 5.13 12.46
C ASP A 84 -9.97 4.69 11.23
N GLN A 85 -8.84 5.33 10.95
CA GLN A 85 -8.04 5.02 9.75
C GLN A 85 -7.42 3.62 9.78
N ILE A 86 -7.08 3.10 10.96
CA ILE A 86 -6.49 1.77 11.11
C ILE A 86 -7.55 0.69 10.87
N LYS A 87 -8.74 0.83 11.46
CA LYS A 87 -9.85 -0.11 11.22
C LYS A 87 -10.39 0.01 9.80
N ASN A 88 -10.63 1.23 9.31
CA ASN A 88 -11.15 1.46 7.97
C ASN A 88 -10.24 0.81 6.91
N SER A 89 -8.92 0.95 7.03
CA SER A 89 -7.94 0.35 6.10
C SER A 89 -7.58 -1.12 6.36
N ASN A 90 -8.13 -1.75 7.40
CA ASN A 90 -7.77 -3.11 7.85
C ASN A 90 -6.31 -3.28 8.30
N ALA A 91 -5.63 -2.21 8.70
CA ALA A 91 -4.23 -2.27 9.15
C ALA A 91 -4.06 -2.89 10.55
N ASP A 92 -5.08 -2.83 11.40
CA ASP A 92 -5.05 -3.42 12.74
C ASP A 92 -4.87 -4.95 12.69
N PHE A 93 -5.34 -5.62 11.64
CA PHE A 93 -5.10 -7.06 11.49
C PHE A 93 -3.60 -7.39 11.42
N LEU A 94 -2.83 -6.53 10.75
CA LEU A 94 -1.37 -6.64 10.65
C LEU A 94 -0.71 -6.27 11.99
N GLN A 95 -1.13 -5.14 12.57
CA GLN A 95 -0.57 -4.64 13.83
C GLN A 95 -0.83 -5.57 15.02
N ASN A 96 -1.96 -6.29 15.01
CA ASN A 96 -2.34 -7.25 16.04
C ASN A 96 -1.87 -8.68 15.73
N GLY A 97 -1.26 -8.91 14.55
CA GLY A 97 -0.72 -10.22 14.17
C GLY A 97 -1.79 -11.29 13.96
N THR A 98 -2.93 -10.91 13.38
CA THR A 98 -4.10 -11.77 13.20
C THR A 98 -4.28 -12.29 11.76
N ILE A 99 -3.28 -12.06 10.90
CA ILE A 99 -3.27 -12.58 9.53
C ILE A 99 -2.85 -14.05 9.53
N THR A 100 -3.74 -14.93 9.08
CA THR A 100 -3.44 -16.36 8.91
C THR A 100 -2.24 -16.56 7.99
N GLY A 101 -1.28 -17.39 8.41
CA GLY A 101 -0.06 -17.68 7.67
C GLY A 101 1.11 -16.73 7.94
N LEU A 102 0.91 -15.70 8.76
CA LEU A 102 1.99 -14.88 9.32
C LEU A 102 2.15 -15.15 10.81
N THR A 103 3.39 -15.03 11.30
CA THR A 103 3.71 -15.13 12.72
C THR A 103 4.14 -13.76 13.25
N GLY A 104 3.45 -13.27 14.27
CA GLY A 104 3.75 -12.01 14.93
C GLY A 104 2.98 -10.80 14.39
N SER A 105 3.20 -9.67 15.04
CA SER A 105 2.64 -8.37 14.67
C SER A 105 3.56 -7.61 13.73
N PHE A 106 2.99 -6.92 12.75
CA PHE A 106 3.71 -6.07 11.81
C PHE A 106 3.41 -4.62 12.11
N ASN A 107 4.38 -3.92 12.70
CA ASN A 107 4.22 -2.54 13.13
C ASN A 107 5.25 -1.63 12.48
N GLY A 108 6.01 -2.07 11.47
CA GLY A 108 7.03 -1.25 10.80
C GLY A 108 8.42 -1.43 11.37
N GLU A 109 8.68 -2.54 12.07
CA GLU A 109 10.03 -2.90 12.52
C GLU A 109 11.02 -2.90 11.33
N ASN A 110 12.13 -2.18 11.47
CA ASN A 110 13.15 -2.00 10.43
C ASN A 110 12.63 -1.40 9.12
N ILE A 111 11.49 -0.70 9.17
CA ILE A 111 10.99 0.13 8.08
C ILE A 111 11.37 1.58 8.36
N LYS A 112 11.96 2.22 7.36
CA LYS A 112 12.31 3.63 7.38
C LYS A 112 11.55 4.34 6.27
N TYR A 113 10.84 5.39 6.63
CA TYR A 113 10.15 6.27 5.69
C TYR A 113 10.94 7.56 5.49
N THR A 114 10.71 8.18 4.34
CA THR A 114 11.07 9.58 4.12
C THR A 114 9.81 10.42 3.99
N LEU A 115 9.71 11.49 4.76
CA LEU A 115 8.64 12.48 4.65
C LEU A 115 9.16 13.73 3.92
N PHE A 116 8.41 14.19 2.92
CA PHE A 116 8.56 15.50 2.30
C PHE A 116 7.31 16.32 2.57
N ASP A 117 7.43 17.39 3.34
CA ASP A 117 6.27 18.16 3.84
C ASP A 117 6.61 19.65 4.07
N GLY A 118 5.74 20.43 4.73
CA GLY A 118 5.85 21.90 4.82
C GLY A 118 6.99 22.43 5.70
N GLY A 119 7.64 21.57 6.49
CA GLY A 119 8.72 21.97 7.38
C GLY A 119 9.23 20.82 8.24
N ARG A 120 9.97 21.15 9.30
CA ARG A 120 10.47 20.15 10.25
C ARG A 120 9.32 19.51 11.03
N VAL A 121 9.47 18.24 11.37
CA VAL A 121 8.58 17.53 12.30
C VAL A 121 8.98 17.84 13.72
N TYR A 122 8.02 18.14 14.60
CA TYR A 122 8.29 18.27 16.03
C TYR A 122 8.54 16.89 16.66
N ALA A 123 9.77 16.39 16.52
CA ALA A 123 10.17 15.05 16.95
C ALA A 123 10.03 14.80 18.46
N ALA A 124 9.98 15.88 19.26
CA ALA A 124 9.77 15.81 20.71
C ALA A 124 8.27 15.68 21.10
N HIS A 125 7.37 15.58 20.13
CA HIS A 125 5.96 15.30 20.41
C HIS A 125 5.84 13.94 21.13
N PRO A 126 5.11 13.84 22.25
CA PRO A 126 4.99 12.61 23.03
C PRO A 126 4.58 11.37 22.20
N PHE A 127 3.81 11.59 21.13
CA PHE A 127 3.38 10.52 20.21
C PHE A 127 4.52 9.84 19.46
N PHE A 128 5.73 10.41 19.44
CA PHE A 128 6.91 9.77 18.87
C PHE A 128 7.81 9.11 19.94
N ASP A 129 7.31 8.98 21.18
CA ASP A 129 7.98 8.31 22.32
C ASP A 129 9.33 8.93 22.73
N ASN A 130 9.69 10.10 22.18
CA ASN A 130 10.99 10.76 22.33
C ASN A 130 12.21 9.84 22.12
N MET A 131 12.05 8.72 21.40
CA MET A 131 13.15 7.81 21.12
C MET A 131 14.12 8.45 20.14
N THR A 132 15.41 8.43 20.49
CA THR A 132 16.49 8.91 19.60
C THR A 132 16.40 8.22 18.24
N GLY A 133 16.31 9.02 17.18
CA GLY A 133 16.25 8.52 15.80
C GLY A 133 14.86 8.06 15.33
N ARG A 134 13.79 8.21 16.13
CA ARG A 134 12.41 7.95 15.69
C ARG A 134 12.04 8.84 14.50
N VAL A 135 12.25 10.14 14.68
CA VAL A 135 12.11 11.16 13.64
C VAL A 135 13.42 11.93 13.56
N THR A 136 14.02 11.96 12.37
CA THR A 136 15.27 12.66 12.09
C THR A 136 14.98 13.79 11.11
N ASN A 137 15.02 15.04 11.59
CA ASN A 137 14.92 16.20 10.72
C ASN A 137 16.23 16.38 9.92
N LYS A 138 16.10 16.46 8.60
CA LYS A 138 17.21 16.63 7.66
C LYS A 138 17.38 18.08 7.18
N GLU A 139 16.46 18.94 7.58
CA GLU A 139 16.50 20.38 7.32
C GLU A 139 17.31 21.13 8.39
N ALA A 140 17.84 22.30 8.02
CA ALA A 140 18.55 23.18 8.94
C ALA A 140 17.66 23.60 10.12
N THR A 141 18.27 23.92 11.26
CA THR A 141 17.54 24.35 12.46
C THR A 141 16.82 25.69 12.29
N THR A 142 17.15 26.44 11.25
CA THR A 142 16.48 27.67 10.83
C THR A 142 15.14 27.42 10.13
N MET A 143 14.88 26.21 9.64
CA MET A 143 13.57 25.86 9.11
C MET A 143 12.57 25.67 10.25
N ASN A 144 11.38 26.25 10.19
CA ASN A 144 10.44 26.11 11.30
C ASN A 144 9.85 24.69 11.40
N TYR A 145 9.31 24.37 12.57
CA TYR A 145 8.43 23.21 12.71
C TYR A 145 7.09 23.48 12.03
N SER A 146 6.54 22.43 11.42
CA SER A 146 5.23 22.46 10.78
C SER A 146 4.25 21.53 11.49
N ALA A 147 3.06 22.07 11.78
CA ALA A 147 1.90 21.34 12.27
C ALA A 147 1.54 20.21 11.31
N HIS A 148 1.56 20.51 10.01
CA HIS A 148 1.22 19.57 8.95
C HIS A 148 2.23 18.41 8.89
N SER A 149 3.55 18.68 8.84
CA SER A 149 4.57 17.62 8.87
C SER A 149 4.43 16.71 10.10
N THR A 150 4.10 17.30 11.25
CA THR A 150 3.94 16.57 12.52
C THR A 150 2.71 15.67 12.50
N ALA A 151 1.58 16.15 11.96
CA ALA A 151 0.36 15.36 11.76
C ALA A 151 0.60 14.19 10.81
N VAL A 152 1.19 14.45 9.63
CA VAL A 152 1.47 13.45 8.60
C VAL A 152 2.43 12.37 9.12
N SER A 153 3.46 12.76 9.87
CA SER A 153 4.34 11.80 10.56
C SER A 153 3.59 10.95 11.59
N GLY A 154 2.59 11.53 12.26
CA GLY A 154 1.75 10.84 13.23
C GLY A 154 0.97 9.68 12.61
N PHE A 155 0.31 9.91 11.47
CA PHE A 155 -0.44 8.85 10.77
C PHE A 155 0.44 7.69 10.30
N MET A 156 1.71 7.95 9.98
CA MET A 156 2.67 6.88 9.65
C MET A 156 3.21 6.17 10.89
N GLY A 157 3.60 6.92 11.92
CA GLY A 157 4.51 6.41 12.95
C GLY A 157 4.28 6.88 14.38
N ALA A 158 3.12 7.41 14.74
CA ALA A 158 2.80 7.65 16.15
C ALA A 158 2.73 6.33 16.95
N ARG A 159 3.17 6.35 18.22
CA ARG A 159 2.80 5.37 19.24
C ARG A 159 1.34 5.54 19.61
N ALA A 160 0.76 4.49 20.19
CA ALA A 160 -0.58 4.50 20.75
C ALA A 160 -0.66 5.49 21.92
N HIS A 161 -1.51 6.50 21.78
CA HIS A 161 -1.90 7.42 22.84
C HIS A 161 -3.39 7.64 22.78
N THR A 162 -4.08 7.37 23.89
CA THR A 162 -5.51 7.64 24.02
C THR A 162 -5.73 9.09 24.45
N GLN A 163 -6.54 9.84 23.70
CA GLN A 163 -7.00 11.18 24.07
C GLN A 163 -8.46 11.40 23.67
N THR A 164 -9.19 12.21 24.43
CA THR A 164 -10.55 12.61 24.05
C THR A 164 -10.52 13.95 23.32
N LEU A 165 -11.12 14.01 22.14
CA LEU A 165 -11.20 15.19 21.30
C LEU A 165 -12.64 15.54 20.96
N ASN A 166 -12.87 16.82 20.64
CA ASN A 166 -14.10 17.29 20.02
C ASN A 166 -13.93 17.30 18.51
N PHE A 167 -14.89 16.74 17.79
CA PHE A 167 -14.88 16.58 16.34
C PHE A 167 -15.79 17.60 15.65
N THR A 168 -15.62 17.71 14.33
CA THR A 168 -16.35 18.73 13.54
C THR A 168 -17.85 18.46 13.47
N ASP A 169 -18.28 17.21 13.68
CA ASP A 169 -19.67 16.78 13.81
C ASP A 169 -20.31 17.12 15.18
N GLY A 170 -19.57 17.79 16.08
CA GLY A 170 -20.02 18.15 17.42
C GLY A 170 -19.92 17.03 18.43
N THR A 171 -19.40 15.85 18.07
CA THR A 171 -19.20 14.74 18.99
C THR A 171 -17.89 14.86 19.76
N SER A 172 -17.85 14.33 20.99
CA SER A 172 -16.61 14.11 21.72
C SER A 172 -16.28 12.62 21.67
N ARG A 173 -15.12 12.25 21.14
CA ARG A 173 -14.70 10.85 21.00
C ARG A 173 -13.34 10.61 21.63
N THR A 174 -13.17 9.43 22.23
CA THR A 174 -11.89 8.95 22.73
C THR A 174 -11.15 8.22 21.60
N VAL A 175 -10.07 8.84 21.13
CA VAL A 175 -9.25 8.40 20.01
C VAL A 175 -7.97 7.76 20.52
N ASN A 176 -7.66 6.57 20.02
CA ASN A 176 -6.35 5.96 20.14
C ASN A 176 -5.50 6.39 18.94
N PHE A 177 -4.75 7.48 19.13
CA PHE A 177 -3.81 7.96 18.14
C PHE A 177 -2.68 6.95 18.03
N GLN A 178 -2.61 6.24 16.91
CA GLN A 178 -1.45 5.43 16.56
C GLN A 178 -1.25 5.49 15.06
N GLY A 179 0.01 5.51 14.64
CA GLY A 179 0.37 5.40 13.25
C GLY A 179 0.23 3.97 12.75
N ILE A 180 0.08 3.82 11.44
CA ILE A 180 0.01 2.51 10.77
C ILE A 180 1.26 1.66 11.07
N ALA A 181 2.44 2.28 11.01
CA ALA A 181 3.72 1.64 11.23
C ALA A 181 4.37 2.19 12.52
N LYS A 182 3.71 1.92 13.65
CA LYS A 182 4.12 2.41 14.97
C LYS A 182 5.53 2.02 15.42
N ASN A 183 6.31 1.19 14.74
CA ASN A 183 7.69 0.83 15.06
C ASN A 183 8.71 1.27 13.99
N SER A 184 8.30 2.06 12.98
CA SER A 184 9.17 2.59 11.93
C SER A 184 10.10 3.74 12.35
N THR A 185 11.00 4.18 11.48
CA THR A 185 11.70 5.48 11.62
C THR A 185 11.35 6.40 10.46
N ILE A 186 11.51 7.72 10.65
CA ILE A 186 11.15 8.74 9.66
C ILE A 186 12.32 9.73 9.51
N ASP A 187 12.81 9.89 8.28
CA ASP A 187 13.63 11.06 7.91
C ASP A 187 12.70 12.14 7.33
N SER A 188 12.81 13.38 7.81
CA SER A 188 11.95 14.48 7.38
C SER A 188 12.72 15.54 6.61
N TYR A 189 12.23 15.87 5.42
CA TYR A 189 12.65 16.97 4.56
C TYR A 189 11.48 17.92 4.33
N ALA A 190 11.77 19.18 4.03
CA ALA A 190 10.76 20.08 3.51
C ALA A 190 10.69 20.04 1.99
N PHE A 191 9.49 20.18 1.42
CA PHE A 191 9.32 20.29 -0.02
C PHE A 191 9.78 21.64 -0.57
N SER A 192 9.86 22.68 0.27
CA SER A 192 10.37 23.99 -0.16
C SER A 192 11.86 23.91 -0.46
N ASP A 193 12.34 24.71 -1.42
CA ASP A 193 13.77 24.87 -1.65
C ASP A 193 14.46 25.34 -0.36
N SER A 194 15.57 24.70 0.01
CA SER A 194 16.31 25.05 1.21
C SER A 194 17.78 24.62 1.14
N VAL A 195 18.62 25.24 1.95
CA VAL A 195 20.01 24.81 2.16
C VAL A 195 20.03 23.77 3.27
N LEU A 196 20.44 22.55 2.93
CA LEU A 196 20.52 21.45 3.89
C LEU A 196 21.75 21.61 4.82
N PRO A 197 21.73 21.03 6.04
CA PRO A 197 22.87 21.07 6.95
C PRO A 197 24.16 20.56 6.29
N GLY A 198 25.23 21.36 6.36
CA GLY A 198 26.53 21.03 5.76
C GLY A 198 26.68 21.39 4.28
N ASN A 199 25.61 21.89 3.63
CA ASN A 199 25.65 22.36 2.25
C ASN A 199 25.68 23.89 2.19
N THR A 200 26.08 24.44 1.04
CA THR A 200 26.06 25.89 0.74
C THR A 200 25.07 26.26 -0.36
N ALA A 201 24.67 25.31 -1.20
CA ALA A 201 23.70 25.50 -2.27
C ALA A 201 22.28 25.15 -1.81
N LEU A 202 21.29 25.81 -2.41
CA LEU A 202 19.88 25.43 -2.30
C LEU A 202 19.68 24.05 -2.94
N SER A 203 18.81 23.25 -2.34
CA SER A 203 18.33 22.00 -2.91
C SER A 203 16.82 22.07 -3.09
N THR A 204 16.38 21.72 -4.28
CA THR A 204 14.96 21.52 -4.64
C THR A 204 14.43 20.23 -4.04
N VAL A 205 13.11 20.03 -4.05
CA VAL A 205 12.50 18.79 -3.57
C VAL A 205 12.98 17.55 -4.34
N PHE A 206 13.21 17.66 -5.65
CA PHE A 206 13.67 16.54 -6.47
C PHE A 206 15.12 16.14 -6.15
N GLU A 207 16.01 17.11 -5.93
CA GLU A 207 17.37 16.84 -5.47
C GLU A 207 17.36 16.22 -4.07
N LYS A 208 16.48 16.70 -3.18
CA LYS A 208 16.30 16.10 -1.86
C LYS A 208 15.81 14.65 -1.93
N ILE A 209 14.92 14.33 -2.87
CA ILE A 209 14.48 12.94 -3.12
C ILE A 209 15.67 12.07 -3.52
N LEU A 210 16.50 12.54 -4.45
CA LEU A 210 17.66 11.77 -4.91
C LEU A 210 18.68 11.49 -3.80
N ILE A 211 18.95 12.45 -2.91
CA ILE A 211 19.88 12.21 -1.79
C ILE A 211 19.26 11.40 -0.65
N ALA A 212 17.94 11.53 -0.43
CA ALA A 212 17.24 10.80 0.62
C ALA A 212 17.18 9.30 0.31
N GLN A 213 17.35 8.93 -0.96
CA GLN A 213 17.31 7.55 -1.46
C GLN A 213 16.10 6.78 -0.91
N PRO A 214 14.86 7.35 -1.03
CA PRO A 214 13.70 6.80 -0.34
C PRO A 214 13.34 5.44 -0.91
N LYS A 215 13.26 4.43 -0.05
CA LYS A 215 12.60 3.17 -0.41
C LYS A 215 11.08 3.35 -0.40
N ILE A 216 10.59 4.13 0.56
CA ILE A 216 9.17 4.45 0.73
C ILE A 216 9.08 5.89 1.22
N SER A 217 8.42 6.76 0.47
CA SER A 217 8.24 8.17 0.85
C SER A 217 6.80 8.65 0.76
N ASN A 218 6.47 9.59 1.64
CA ASN A 218 5.20 10.31 1.65
C ASN A 218 5.40 11.76 1.23
N HIS A 219 4.51 12.25 0.36
CA HIS A 219 4.50 13.59 -0.22
C HIS A 219 3.10 14.20 -0.10
N SER A 220 2.74 14.70 1.08
CA SER A 220 1.42 15.29 1.36
C SER A 220 1.35 16.77 0.94
N TYR A 221 1.66 17.05 -0.32
CA TYR A 221 1.61 18.38 -0.92
C TYR A 221 1.34 18.26 -2.42
N GLY A 222 0.80 19.31 -3.03
CA GLY A 222 0.50 19.35 -4.46
C GLY A 222 0.34 20.79 -4.96
N THR A 223 -0.03 20.93 -6.22
CA THR A 223 -0.29 22.23 -6.85
C THR A 223 -1.75 22.36 -7.24
N ASN A 224 -2.34 23.55 -7.04
CA ASN A 224 -3.71 23.86 -7.47
C ASN A 224 -3.64 24.83 -8.65
N GLN A 225 -3.96 24.34 -9.84
CA GLN A 225 -3.89 25.13 -11.09
C GLN A 225 -5.24 25.72 -11.51
N GLY A 226 -6.30 25.54 -10.71
CA GLY A 226 -7.60 26.17 -10.91
C GLY A 226 -7.85 27.34 -9.94
N TRP A 227 -9.04 27.39 -9.36
CA TRP A 227 -9.42 28.38 -8.34
C TRP A 227 -8.73 28.14 -7.00
N SER A 228 -8.23 29.23 -6.41
CA SER A 228 -7.64 29.24 -5.08
C SER A 228 -8.10 30.45 -4.28
N VAL A 229 -8.12 30.34 -2.95
CA VAL A 229 -8.33 31.50 -2.06
C VAL A 229 -6.97 32.10 -1.73
N LYS A 230 -6.79 33.40 -1.99
CA LYS A 230 -5.57 34.15 -1.68
C LYS A 230 -5.90 35.50 -1.08
N ALA A 231 -5.02 36.01 -0.23
CA ALA A 231 -5.13 37.38 0.26
C ALA A 231 -4.73 38.36 -0.86
N VAL A 232 -5.70 39.16 -1.33
CA VAL A 232 -5.48 40.26 -2.26
C VAL A 232 -5.77 41.55 -1.51
N ASN A 233 -4.77 42.42 -1.37
CA ASN A 233 -4.87 43.65 -0.57
C ASN A 233 -5.36 43.41 0.87
N GLY A 234 -4.93 42.30 1.49
CA GLY A 234 -5.32 41.93 2.85
C GLY A 234 -6.70 41.28 2.99
N VAL A 235 -7.43 41.04 1.89
CA VAL A 235 -8.76 40.42 1.89
C VAL A 235 -8.70 39.07 1.18
N ASN A 236 -9.24 38.03 1.81
CA ASN A 236 -9.38 36.72 1.18
C ASN A 236 -10.29 36.82 -0.05
N SER A 237 -9.74 36.52 -1.22
CA SER A 237 -10.40 36.64 -2.52
C SER A 237 -10.16 35.38 -3.34
N TRP A 238 -11.09 35.09 -4.27
CA TRP A 238 -10.90 34.02 -5.25
C TRP A 238 -9.91 34.46 -6.33
N VAL A 239 -8.91 33.63 -6.58
CA VAL A 239 -7.90 33.85 -7.61
C VAL A 239 -7.83 32.63 -8.52
N TRP A 240 -8.12 32.84 -9.80
CA TRP A 240 -7.91 31.86 -10.87
C TRP A 240 -6.42 31.77 -11.20
N ASN A 241 -5.85 30.56 -11.07
CA ASN A 241 -4.42 30.33 -11.30
C ASN A 241 -4.09 29.98 -12.76
N GLY A 242 -5.09 29.60 -13.56
CA GLY A 242 -4.97 29.41 -14.99
C GLY A 242 -4.90 30.73 -15.77
N THR A 243 -4.91 30.63 -17.09
CA THR A 243 -5.06 31.79 -17.97
C THR A 243 -6.51 32.19 -18.10
N PHE A 244 -6.73 33.48 -18.32
CA PHE A 244 -8.04 34.03 -18.65
C PHE A 244 -7.89 35.15 -19.66
N THR A 245 -8.70 35.09 -20.71
CA THR A 245 -8.86 36.13 -21.72
C THR A 245 -10.34 36.51 -21.74
N SER A 246 -10.62 37.76 -21.37
CA SER A 246 -11.96 38.34 -21.40
C SER A 246 -12.61 38.18 -22.79
N PRO A 247 -13.91 37.87 -22.87
CA PRO A 247 -14.84 37.80 -21.74
C PRO A 247 -15.02 36.40 -21.14
N ASN A 248 -14.51 35.33 -21.75
CA ASN A 248 -14.95 33.97 -21.37
C ASN A 248 -13.97 32.83 -21.70
N THR A 249 -12.75 33.12 -22.15
CA THR A 249 -11.79 32.06 -22.50
C THR A 249 -10.86 31.81 -21.31
N SER A 250 -10.87 30.60 -20.78
CA SER A 250 -9.97 30.18 -19.71
C SER A 250 -9.33 28.83 -20.00
N MET A 251 -8.08 28.67 -19.59
CA MET A 251 -7.38 27.38 -19.61
C MET A 251 -6.64 27.21 -18.28
N ASP A 252 -6.51 25.98 -17.81
CA ASP A 252 -5.76 25.62 -16.61
C ASP A 252 -4.85 24.40 -16.88
N LEU A 253 -4.23 23.88 -15.83
CA LEU A 253 -3.35 22.70 -15.90
C LEU A 253 -3.82 21.58 -14.96
N GLN A 254 -5.09 21.60 -14.52
CA GLN A 254 -5.67 20.45 -13.86
C GLN A 254 -5.73 19.29 -14.85
N GLY A 255 -5.46 18.07 -14.37
CA GLY A 255 -5.36 16.87 -15.23
C GLY A 255 -4.08 16.79 -16.06
N THR A 256 -3.36 17.90 -16.27
CA THR A 256 -2.22 17.96 -17.18
C THR A 256 -0.95 17.37 -16.56
N TYR A 257 -0.46 16.25 -17.13
CA TYR A 257 0.91 15.76 -16.87
C TYR A 257 1.93 16.82 -17.31
N PHE A 258 2.78 17.27 -16.38
CA PHE A 258 3.73 18.36 -16.63
C PHE A 258 5.15 18.09 -16.07
N ASP A 259 5.97 19.13 -15.96
CA ASP A 259 7.39 19.09 -15.60
C ASP A 259 7.70 18.30 -14.30
N ASN A 260 6.91 18.52 -13.26
CA ASN A 260 7.03 17.81 -12.00
C ASN A 260 6.71 16.33 -12.16
N ASP A 261 5.73 15.99 -13.00
CA ASP A 261 5.35 14.61 -13.26
C ASP A 261 6.42 13.88 -14.06
N GLU A 262 7.01 14.54 -15.06
CA GLU A 262 8.20 14.06 -15.76
C GLU A 262 9.35 13.77 -14.80
N SER A 263 9.60 14.68 -13.85
CA SER A 263 10.66 14.52 -12.86
C SER A 263 10.42 13.33 -11.92
N TYR A 264 9.19 13.13 -11.44
CA TYR A 264 8.86 11.95 -10.63
C TYR A 264 8.99 10.64 -11.43
N ASP A 265 8.49 10.61 -12.66
CA ASP A 265 8.60 9.42 -13.51
C ASP A 265 10.07 9.07 -13.77
N ALA A 266 10.92 10.06 -14.08
CA ALA A 266 12.34 9.87 -14.30
C ALA A 266 13.06 9.38 -13.04
N ILE A 267 12.72 9.91 -11.86
CA ILE A 267 13.30 9.47 -10.58
C ILE A 267 12.99 7.99 -10.33
N VAL A 268 11.72 7.59 -10.46
CA VAL A 268 11.30 6.20 -10.18
C VAL A 268 11.80 5.25 -11.26
N TYR A 269 11.86 5.66 -12.52
CA TYR A 269 12.43 4.86 -13.60
C TYR A 269 13.90 4.54 -13.34
N ASN A 270 14.69 5.54 -12.96
CA ASN A 270 16.11 5.36 -12.63
C ASN A 270 16.32 4.65 -11.27
N ASN A 271 15.33 4.68 -10.38
CA ASN A 271 15.38 4.04 -9.07
C ASN A 271 14.12 3.20 -8.81
N PRO A 272 13.98 2.00 -9.41
CA PRO A 272 12.75 1.22 -9.34
C PRO A 272 12.34 0.76 -7.93
N THR A 273 13.21 0.91 -6.94
CA THR A 273 12.92 0.64 -5.52
C THR A 273 12.27 1.84 -4.81
N TYR A 274 12.12 3.00 -5.46
CA TYR A 274 11.54 4.18 -4.85
C TYR A 274 10.02 4.14 -4.94
N ILE A 275 9.38 3.83 -3.82
CA ILE A 275 7.92 3.86 -3.71
C ILE A 275 7.50 5.24 -3.21
N ILE A 276 7.10 6.12 -4.14
CA ILE A 276 6.66 7.48 -3.87
C ILE A 276 5.13 7.51 -3.76
N VAL A 277 4.61 7.94 -2.61
CA VAL A 277 3.17 8.11 -2.34
C VAL A 277 2.85 9.59 -2.17
N LYS A 278 1.85 10.10 -2.88
CA LYS A 278 1.48 11.52 -2.91
C LYS A 278 -0.02 11.71 -2.71
N SER A 279 -0.41 12.84 -2.13
CA SER A 279 -1.82 13.23 -2.00
C SER A 279 -2.40 13.77 -3.32
N SER A 280 -3.69 13.52 -3.61
CA SER A 280 -4.35 14.02 -4.83
C SER A 280 -4.61 15.54 -4.80
N GLY A 281 -4.85 16.13 -3.63
CA GLY A 281 -5.15 17.55 -3.46
C GLY A 281 -6.51 17.79 -2.80
N ASN A 282 -6.75 19.00 -2.30
CA ASN A 282 -7.97 19.36 -1.58
C ASN A 282 -8.75 20.47 -2.33
N TYR A 283 -8.85 20.35 -3.66
CA TYR A 283 -9.28 21.46 -4.51
C TYR A 283 -10.67 21.28 -5.11
N PHE A 284 -11.37 20.18 -4.80
CA PHE A 284 -12.68 19.89 -5.33
C PHE A 284 -13.70 20.97 -4.90
N GLY A 285 -14.51 21.45 -5.85
CA GLY A 285 -15.52 22.47 -5.60
C GLY A 285 -14.97 23.88 -5.32
N MET A 286 -13.64 24.09 -5.35
CA MET A 286 -13.07 25.42 -5.14
C MET A 286 -13.47 26.36 -6.28
N GLY A 287 -13.86 27.57 -5.92
CA GLY A 287 -14.22 28.65 -6.83
C GLY A 287 -15.46 29.41 -6.34
N PRO A 288 -15.71 30.59 -6.91
CA PRO A 288 -16.84 31.42 -6.52
C PRO A 288 -18.16 30.68 -6.77
N ALA A 289 -18.98 30.55 -5.73
CA ALA A 289 -20.33 29.99 -5.85
C ALA A 289 -21.23 30.93 -6.69
N ALA A 290 -22.29 30.38 -7.27
CA ALA A 290 -23.28 31.16 -8.00
C ALA A 290 -23.85 32.28 -7.10
N GLY A 291 -23.81 33.53 -7.58
CA GLY A 291 -24.26 34.70 -6.82
C GLY A 291 -23.27 35.23 -5.77
N SER A 292 -22.04 34.70 -5.70
CA SER A 292 -20.99 35.23 -4.84
C SER A 292 -20.72 36.71 -5.12
N THR A 293 -20.75 37.53 -4.08
CA THR A 293 -20.38 38.97 -4.14
C THR A 293 -18.89 39.20 -3.89
N ALA A 294 -18.12 38.15 -3.57
CA ALA A 294 -16.69 38.26 -3.37
C ALA A 294 -15.99 38.63 -4.68
N THR A 295 -15.15 39.66 -4.65
CA THR A 295 -14.33 40.04 -5.80
C THR A 295 -13.42 38.87 -6.17
N SER A 296 -13.50 38.48 -7.43
CA SER A 296 -12.67 37.42 -8.00
C SER A 296 -11.61 38.04 -8.89
N TYR A 297 -10.44 37.42 -8.96
CA TYR A 297 -9.30 37.86 -9.75
C TYR A 297 -8.76 36.73 -10.62
N TYR A 298 -8.14 37.07 -11.73
CA TYR A 298 -7.27 36.17 -12.50
C TYR A 298 -5.85 36.72 -12.51
N ARG A 299 -4.88 35.85 -12.84
CA ARG A 299 -3.49 36.26 -13.01
C ARG A 299 -3.28 36.91 -14.37
N GLY A 300 -3.05 38.22 -14.37
CA GLY A 300 -2.63 38.98 -15.55
C GLY A 300 -1.13 38.83 -15.83
N SER A 301 -0.67 39.52 -16.87
CA SER A 301 0.76 39.62 -17.20
C SER A 301 1.58 40.07 -15.97
N ASN A 302 2.80 39.54 -15.83
CA ASN A 302 3.70 39.80 -14.70
C ASN A 302 3.16 39.37 -13.32
N ASN A 303 2.29 38.35 -13.27
CA ASN A 303 1.75 37.76 -12.03
C ASN A 303 0.96 38.77 -11.18
N THR A 304 0.32 39.75 -11.82
CA THR A 304 -0.57 40.72 -11.17
C THR A 304 -1.98 40.14 -11.02
N ASN A 305 -2.67 40.44 -9.93
CA ASN A 305 -4.07 40.05 -9.75
C ASN A 305 -4.97 41.08 -10.45
N VAL A 306 -5.65 40.67 -11.51
CA VAL A 306 -6.59 41.50 -12.28
C VAL A 306 -8.02 41.09 -11.91
N ALA A 307 -8.86 42.03 -11.52
CA ALA A 307 -10.24 41.73 -11.15
C ALA A 307 -11.06 41.35 -12.40
N PHE A 308 -11.92 40.34 -12.25
CA PHE A 308 -12.94 40.07 -13.27
C PHE A 308 -13.92 41.24 -13.36
N THR A 309 -14.35 41.56 -14.57
CA THR A 309 -15.34 42.59 -14.88
C THR A 309 -16.76 42.00 -14.85
N ALA A 310 -17.78 42.87 -14.78
CA ALA A 310 -19.18 42.43 -14.79
C ALA A 310 -19.61 41.77 -16.12
N THR A 311 -18.83 41.94 -17.20
CA THR A 311 -19.07 41.31 -18.50
C THR A 311 -18.35 39.97 -18.66
N ASP A 312 -17.48 39.60 -17.71
CA ASP A 312 -16.75 38.34 -17.76
C ASP A 312 -17.61 37.17 -17.31
N THR A 313 -17.46 36.05 -18.01
CA THR A 313 -17.92 34.74 -17.56
C THR A 313 -16.79 34.08 -16.80
N LEU A 314 -16.99 33.87 -15.49
CA LEU A 314 -15.98 33.24 -14.64
C LEU A 314 -15.72 31.78 -15.06
N PRO A 315 -14.46 31.32 -14.98
CA PRO A 315 -14.14 29.90 -15.08
C PRO A 315 -14.99 29.06 -14.11
N ALA A 316 -15.39 27.86 -14.53
CA ALA A 316 -16.14 26.95 -13.68
C ALA A 316 -15.37 26.59 -12.41
N GLN A 317 -16.08 26.16 -11.36
CA GLN A 317 -15.43 25.64 -10.15
C GLN A 317 -14.56 24.42 -10.49
N ASN A 318 -13.49 24.24 -9.71
CA ASN A 318 -12.63 23.07 -9.80
C ASN A 318 -13.46 21.80 -9.62
N CYS A 319 -13.24 20.79 -10.48
CA CYS A 319 -14.06 19.59 -10.51
C CYS A 319 -15.58 19.84 -10.59
N SER A 320 -16.04 20.93 -11.22
CA SER A 320 -17.47 21.22 -11.38
C SER A 320 -18.26 20.13 -12.10
N GLN A 321 -17.60 19.33 -12.94
CA GLN A 321 -18.19 18.16 -13.61
C GLN A 321 -17.99 16.85 -12.82
N GLY A 322 -17.40 16.92 -11.63
CA GLY A 322 -17.05 15.79 -10.77
C GLY A 322 -15.63 15.25 -10.98
N PHE A 323 -14.85 15.77 -11.92
CA PHE A 323 -13.54 15.24 -12.30
C PHE A 323 -12.62 16.39 -12.76
N ASP A 324 -11.34 16.09 -12.98
CA ASP A 324 -10.33 17.00 -13.55
C ASP A 324 -9.93 18.18 -12.63
N CYS A 325 -9.43 17.87 -11.42
CA CYS A 325 -8.86 18.87 -10.51
C CYS A 325 -7.65 18.41 -9.68
N ILE A 326 -6.94 17.37 -10.15
CA ILE A 326 -5.59 17.04 -9.66
C ILE A 326 -4.58 17.84 -10.47
N GLY A 327 -3.69 18.58 -9.81
CA GLY A 327 -2.68 19.41 -10.48
C GLY A 327 -1.36 18.69 -10.74
N PRO A 328 -0.46 19.34 -11.52
CA PRO A 328 0.85 18.78 -11.86
C PRO A 328 1.70 18.43 -10.65
N GLY A 329 2.46 17.35 -10.80
CA GLY A 329 3.25 16.69 -9.75
C GLY A 329 2.50 15.57 -9.04
N SER A 330 1.17 15.49 -9.16
CA SER A 330 0.34 14.37 -8.66
C SER A 330 -0.33 13.59 -9.81
N LEU A 331 0.27 13.62 -11.00
CA LEU A 331 -0.22 12.97 -12.22
C LEU A 331 0.83 12.04 -12.87
N ALA A 332 2.02 11.94 -12.27
CA ALA A 332 3.08 11.00 -12.70
C ALA A 332 2.58 9.55 -12.75
N LYS A 333 3.03 8.80 -13.76
CA LYS A 333 2.64 7.40 -14.00
C LYS A 333 3.16 6.48 -12.90
N ASN A 334 4.42 6.70 -12.51
CA ASN A 334 5.21 5.76 -11.71
C ASN A 334 5.04 5.92 -10.20
N ILE A 335 4.27 6.92 -9.75
CA ILE A 335 3.96 7.15 -8.33
C ILE A 335 2.56 6.65 -7.97
N ILE A 336 2.30 6.58 -6.67
CA ILE A 336 0.97 6.29 -6.09
C ILE A 336 0.34 7.59 -5.61
N VAL A 337 -0.86 7.89 -6.07
CA VAL A 337 -1.63 9.09 -5.74
C VAL A 337 -2.87 8.68 -4.96
N VAL A 338 -3.11 9.35 -3.83
CA VAL A 338 -4.11 8.94 -2.85
C VAL A 338 -5.20 10.00 -2.69
N ALA A 339 -6.45 9.62 -2.92
CA ALA A 339 -7.63 10.43 -2.59
C ALA A 339 -8.09 10.25 -1.15
N ALA A 340 -8.90 11.21 -0.70
CA ALA A 340 -9.54 11.16 0.61
C ALA A 340 -10.97 10.62 0.52
N THR A 341 -11.31 9.82 1.52
CA THR A 341 -12.68 9.40 1.80
C THR A 341 -13.09 9.88 3.18
N ASP A 342 -14.40 9.97 3.36
CA ASP A 342 -14.95 10.08 4.70
C ASP A 342 -14.67 8.82 5.50
N ARG A 343 -14.69 8.99 6.82
CA ARG A 343 -14.55 7.87 7.75
C ARG A 343 -15.72 6.92 7.56
N ILE A 344 -15.40 5.63 7.54
CA ILE A 344 -16.43 4.61 7.66
C ILE A 344 -16.79 4.55 9.16
N THR A 345 -18.00 4.98 9.51
CA THR A 345 -18.51 4.97 10.89
C THR A 345 -19.44 3.78 11.16
N ALA A 346 -19.96 3.16 10.10
CA ALA A 346 -20.74 1.92 10.18
C ALA A 346 -19.83 0.68 10.34
N ASN A 347 -20.41 -0.46 10.69
CA ASN A 347 -19.75 -1.78 10.72
C ASN A 347 -18.45 -1.81 11.54
N ASP A 348 -18.42 -1.12 12.69
CA ASP A 348 -17.21 -0.95 13.52
C ASP A 348 -16.03 -0.35 12.72
N GLY A 349 -16.34 0.59 11.83
CA GLY A 349 -15.37 1.22 10.95
C GLY A 349 -14.74 0.26 9.96
N ARG A 350 -15.53 -0.64 9.38
CA ARG A 350 -15.06 -1.59 8.36
C ARG A 350 -15.78 -1.40 7.05
N TYR A 351 -15.01 -1.54 5.98
CA TYR A 351 -15.55 -1.79 4.66
C TYR A 351 -16.39 -3.09 4.67
N VAL A 352 -17.63 -3.00 4.20
CA VAL A 352 -18.47 -4.16 3.87
C VAL A 352 -18.91 -4.10 2.41
N THR A 353 -19.25 -2.90 1.91
CA THR A 353 -19.65 -2.68 0.52
C THR A 353 -19.04 -1.38 -0.03
N ALA A 354 -19.00 -1.25 -1.36
CA ALA A 354 -18.51 -0.05 -2.04
C ALA A 354 -19.22 1.24 -1.58
N ALA A 355 -20.50 1.17 -1.22
CA ALA A 355 -21.28 2.32 -0.75
C ALA A 355 -20.85 2.83 0.64
N ASN A 356 -20.03 2.08 1.39
CA ASN A 356 -19.43 2.60 2.63
C ASN A 356 -18.31 3.60 2.37
N VAL A 357 -17.72 3.58 1.17
CA VAL A 357 -16.61 4.45 0.80
C VAL A 357 -17.19 5.69 0.13
N ILE A 358 -17.18 6.80 0.87
CA ILE A 358 -17.73 8.08 0.42
C ILE A 358 -16.57 8.99 0.05
N HIS A 359 -16.55 9.49 -1.19
CA HIS A 359 -15.56 10.45 -1.65
C HIS A 359 -15.71 11.75 -0.85
N SER A 360 -14.61 12.24 -0.25
CA SER A 360 -14.66 13.48 0.51
C SER A 360 -14.95 14.66 -0.43
N ASP A 361 -15.81 15.58 -0.01
CA ASP A 361 -16.26 16.73 -0.81
C ASP A 361 -15.13 17.67 -1.27
N TYR A 362 -13.98 17.65 -0.60
CA TYR A 362 -12.78 18.43 -0.94
C TYR A 362 -11.75 17.65 -1.76
N SER A 363 -11.83 16.31 -1.84
CA SER A 363 -10.77 15.48 -2.41
C SER A 363 -10.66 15.70 -3.92
N SER A 364 -9.49 16.13 -4.40
CA SER A 364 -9.26 16.31 -5.83
C SER A 364 -9.40 14.99 -6.57
N ALA A 365 -10.14 15.03 -7.69
CA ALA A 365 -10.42 13.89 -8.55
C ALA A 365 -9.67 14.04 -9.88
N GLY A 366 -9.22 12.90 -10.43
CA GLY A 366 -8.66 12.88 -11.78
C GLY A 366 -9.77 12.77 -12.83
N PRO A 367 -9.57 12.07 -13.96
CA PRO A 367 -8.33 11.40 -14.37
C PRO A 367 -7.25 12.41 -14.75
N ARG A 368 -6.10 11.93 -15.23
CA ARG A 368 -5.22 12.77 -16.05
C ARG A 368 -5.91 13.15 -17.35
N ASP A 369 -5.42 14.18 -18.01
CA ASP A 369 -5.97 14.70 -19.25
C ASP A 369 -6.02 13.67 -20.37
N ASP A 370 -5.05 12.76 -20.45
CA ASP A 370 -5.05 11.67 -21.43
C ASP A 370 -6.03 10.55 -21.10
N GLY A 371 -6.68 10.59 -19.93
CA GLY A 371 -7.60 9.57 -19.43
C GLY A 371 -6.95 8.57 -18.47
N GLY A 372 -5.65 8.69 -18.18
CA GLY A 372 -5.00 7.82 -17.21
C GLY A 372 -5.60 7.96 -15.81
N ILE A 373 -5.87 6.83 -15.17
CA ILE A 373 -6.57 6.72 -13.89
C ILE A 373 -5.72 7.36 -12.79
N LYS A 374 -6.23 8.47 -12.26
CA LYS A 374 -5.77 9.14 -11.04
C LYS A 374 -6.99 9.60 -10.24
N PRO A 375 -6.96 9.60 -8.89
CA PRO A 375 -5.93 8.99 -8.02
C PRO A 375 -5.75 7.49 -8.30
N ASP A 376 -4.71 6.84 -7.78
CA ASP A 376 -4.55 5.38 -7.95
C ASP A 376 -5.38 4.59 -6.91
N ILE A 377 -5.60 5.16 -5.72
CA ILE A 377 -6.29 4.53 -4.60
C ILE A 377 -6.93 5.60 -3.69
N ALA A 378 -7.90 5.19 -2.87
CA ALA A 378 -8.48 6.03 -1.83
C ALA A 378 -8.21 5.51 -0.41
N ALA A 379 -8.10 6.43 0.55
CA ALA A 379 -8.00 6.14 1.98
C ALA A 379 -8.65 7.24 2.81
N VAL A 380 -9.00 6.92 4.05
CA VAL A 380 -9.72 7.84 4.96
C VAL A 380 -8.86 9.03 5.32
N GLY A 381 -9.42 10.23 5.16
CA GLY A 381 -8.76 11.49 5.46
C GLY A 381 -9.64 12.58 6.04
N THR A 382 -10.96 12.37 6.17
CA THR A 382 -11.91 13.35 6.74
C THR A 382 -12.08 13.19 8.24
N ASP A 383 -12.09 14.29 9.01
CA ASP A 383 -12.45 14.33 10.44
C ASP A 383 -11.64 13.35 11.31
N VAL A 384 -10.31 13.35 11.12
CA VAL A 384 -9.36 12.46 11.80
C VAL A 384 -8.50 13.23 12.80
N GLY A 385 -8.25 12.62 13.97
CA GLY A 385 -7.37 13.16 14.99
C GLY A 385 -5.89 12.95 14.66
N SER A 386 -5.04 13.97 14.84
CA SER A 386 -3.59 13.87 14.67
C SER A 386 -2.79 14.63 15.73
N ALA A 387 -1.52 14.23 15.88
CA ALA A 387 -0.50 15.06 16.54
C ALA A 387 -0.32 16.37 15.77
N SER A 388 -0.08 17.45 16.47
CA SER A 388 0.15 18.76 15.89
C SER A 388 1.19 19.54 16.69
N THR A 389 1.65 20.64 16.13
CA THR A 389 2.54 21.59 16.79
C THR A 389 2.14 23.00 16.40
N ALA A 390 2.48 23.99 17.22
CA ALA A 390 2.34 25.39 16.83
C ALA A 390 3.18 25.66 15.56
N GLU A 391 2.52 26.09 14.49
CA GLU A 391 3.13 26.42 13.20
C GLU A 391 4.11 27.59 13.34
N ASN A 392 5.23 27.56 12.60
CA ASN A 392 6.20 28.66 12.57
C ASN A 392 6.83 29.04 13.92
N THR A 393 6.91 28.09 14.86
CA THR A 393 7.53 28.30 16.18
C THR A 393 8.60 27.25 16.50
N THR A 394 9.12 27.29 17.73
CA THR A 394 10.04 26.28 18.31
C THR A 394 9.35 24.95 18.67
N GLY A 395 8.05 24.83 18.43
CA GLY A 395 7.27 23.59 18.51
C GLY A 395 6.55 23.35 19.85
N SER A 396 5.49 22.55 19.82
CA SER A 396 4.63 22.22 20.97
C SER A 396 3.97 20.84 20.84
N ALA A 397 3.59 20.24 21.96
CA ALA A 397 2.78 19.03 21.99
C ALA A 397 1.29 19.37 21.98
N SER A 398 0.71 19.49 20.78
CA SER A 398 -0.71 19.82 20.59
C SER A 398 -1.42 18.73 19.77
N LEU A 399 -2.74 18.71 19.81
CA LEU A 399 -3.56 17.78 19.04
C LEU A 399 -4.52 18.58 18.16
N THR A 400 -4.88 18.02 17.01
CA THR A 400 -5.87 18.62 16.13
C THR A 400 -6.77 17.55 15.53
N VAL A 401 -7.99 17.95 15.16
CA VAL A 401 -8.85 17.20 14.25
C VAL A 401 -8.85 17.96 12.93
N GLY A 402 -8.80 17.25 11.82
CA GLY A 402 -8.90 17.90 10.51
C GLY A 402 -9.22 16.94 9.40
N SER A 403 -9.27 17.50 8.20
CA SER A 403 -9.55 16.78 6.97
C SER A 403 -8.51 17.11 5.89
N GLY A 404 -8.12 16.12 5.10
CA GLY A 404 -7.28 16.34 3.92
C GLY A 404 -6.78 15.05 3.28
N THR A 405 -6.53 15.10 1.97
CA THR A 405 -5.79 14.03 1.26
C THR A 405 -4.37 13.85 1.80
N SER A 406 -3.85 14.91 2.44
CA SER A 406 -2.61 14.88 3.22
C SER A 406 -2.63 13.90 4.39
N TYR A 407 -3.81 13.50 4.87
CA TYR A 407 -3.99 12.55 5.97
C TYR A 407 -4.28 11.13 5.45
N SER A 408 -4.79 11.01 4.23
CA SER A 408 -4.98 9.74 3.51
C SER A 408 -3.67 9.17 2.97
N ALA A 409 -2.84 9.99 2.33
CA ALA A 409 -1.55 9.57 1.76
C ALA A 409 -0.63 8.83 2.76
N PRO A 410 -0.37 9.34 3.99
CA PRO A 410 0.49 8.68 4.95
C PRO A 410 -0.07 7.34 5.46
N VAL A 411 -1.39 7.14 5.42
CA VAL A 411 -1.99 5.83 5.74
C VAL A 411 -1.55 4.80 4.72
N VAL A 412 -1.67 5.11 3.43
CA VAL A 412 -1.22 4.22 2.34
C VAL A 412 0.29 4.00 2.39
N THR A 413 1.09 5.06 2.63
CA THR A 413 2.55 4.94 2.82
C THR A 413 2.88 3.97 3.96
N GLY A 414 2.20 4.09 5.10
CA GLY A 414 2.38 3.20 6.24
C GLY A 414 2.06 1.74 5.91
N ILE A 415 0.96 1.50 5.19
CA ILE A 415 0.53 0.15 4.79
C ILE A 415 1.55 -0.50 3.85
N ILE A 416 2.07 0.24 2.87
CA ILE A 416 3.12 -0.23 1.97
C ILE A 416 4.38 -0.63 2.75
N GLY A 417 4.74 0.11 3.80
CA GLY A 417 5.85 -0.28 4.65
C GLY A 417 5.58 -1.54 5.47
N LEU A 418 4.37 -1.74 5.98
CA LEU A 418 3.99 -3.01 6.61
C LEU A 418 4.04 -4.18 5.62
N TRP A 419 3.56 -4.00 4.39
CA TRP A 419 3.69 -5.01 3.34
C TRP A 419 5.15 -5.28 2.98
N THR A 420 6.00 -4.26 2.97
CA THR A 420 7.44 -4.42 2.75
C THR A 420 8.09 -5.22 3.89
N GLN A 421 7.67 -4.99 5.14
CA GLN A 421 8.12 -5.78 6.29
C GLN A 421 7.72 -7.26 6.14
N ILE A 422 6.46 -7.54 5.77
CA ILE A 422 5.96 -8.89 5.52
C ILE A 422 6.73 -9.55 4.37
N ASN A 423 6.95 -8.82 3.27
CA ASN A 423 7.68 -9.31 2.11
C ASN A 423 9.11 -9.70 2.47
N LYS A 424 9.80 -8.90 3.30
CA LYS A 424 11.13 -9.23 3.82
C LYS A 424 11.13 -10.53 4.63
N GLN A 425 10.13 -10.71 5.51
CA GLN A 425 10.01 -11.91 6.33
C GLN A 425 9.76 -13.17 5.49
N LEU A 426 8.90 -13.09 4.47
CA LEU A 426 8.51 -14.24 3.67
C LEU A 426 9.50 -14.58 2.55
N PHE A 427 10.24 -13.60 2.03
CA PHE A 427 11.02 -13.75 0.79
C PHE A 427 12.48 -13.31 0.94
N GLN A 428 13.20 -13.89 1.89
CA GLN A 428 14.67 -13.74 2.04
C GLN A 428 15.14 -12.27 2.09
N ASN A 429 14.42 -11.44 2.87
CA ASN A 429 14.68 -9.99 2.98
C ASN A 429 14.51 -9.20 1.67
N ALA A 430 13.81 -9.74 0.68
CA ALA A 430 13.47 -9.00 -0.54
C ALA A 430 12.59 -7.78 -0.22
N GLU A 431 12.85 -6.68 -0.92
CA GLU A 431 12.05 -5.45 -0.83
C GLU A 431 11.04 -5.41 -1.98
N LEU A 432 9.92 -4.70 -1.76
CA LEU A 432 9.00 -4.37 -2.83
C LEU A 432 9.61 -3.28 -3.70
N LYS A 433 9.46 -3.40 -5.03
CA LYS A 433 9.73 -2.32 -5.97
C LYS A 433 8.49 -1.45 -6.14
N ALA A 434 8.63 -0.28 -6.76
CA ALA A 434 7.54 0.64 -7.07
C ALA A 434 6.39 -0.05 -7.82
N ALA A 435 6.70 -0.79 -8.90
CA ALA A 435 5.70 -1.56 -9.64
C ALA A 435 5.06 -2.66 -8.76
N SER A 436 5.85 -3.41 -7.99
CA SER A 436 5.31 -4.45 -7.09
C SER A 436 4.37 -3.88 -6.04
N ALA A 437 4.74 -2.76 -5.42
CA ALA A 437 3.91 -2.09 -4.42
C ALA A 437 2.60 -1.58 -5.03
N LYS A 438 2.67 -0.96 -6.22
CA LYS A 438 1.50 -0.48 -6.96
C LYS A 438 0.58 -1.63 -7.39
N THR A 439 1.14 -2.70 -7.96
CA THR A 439 0.40 -3.91 -8.36
C THR A 439 -0.28 -4.58 -7.16
N LEU A 440 0.44 -4.75 -6.03
CA LEU A 440 -0.14 -5.33 -4.81
C LEU A 440 -1.26 -4.47 -4.23
N MET A 441 -1.06 -3.14 -4.20
CA MET A 441 -2.06 -2.18 -3.73
C MET A 441 -3.35 -2.26 -4.54
N ILE A 442 -3.24 -2.16 -5.87
CA ILE A 442 -4.39 -2.17 -6.79
C ILE A 442 -5.10 -3.52 -6.75
N HIS A 443 -4.36 -4.62 -6.73
CA HIS A 443 -4.98 -5.95 -6.73
C HIS A 443 -5.65 -6.32 -5.39
N SER A 444 -5.20 -5.72 -4.28
CA SER A 444 -5.80 -5.91 -2.96
C SER A 444 -6.92 -4.94 -2.62
N ALA A 445 -7.10 -3.88 -3.42
CA ALA A 445 -8.10 -2.84 -3.19
C ALA A 445 -9.51 -3.43 -3.09
N SER A 446 -10.31 -2.83 -2.20
CA SER A 446 -11.76 -3.11 -2.11
C SER A 446 -12.49 -2.16 -3.06
N GLU A 447 -13.50 -2.66 -3.77
CA GLU A 447 -14.22 -1.84 -4.75
C GLU A 447 -14.87 -0.61 -4.10
N ALA A 448 -14.82 0.55 -4.75
CA ALA A 448 -15.40 1.79 -4.27
C ALA A 448 -15.91 2.61 -5.46
N GLY A 449 -17.08 3.24 -5.32
CA GLY A 449 -17.72 3.93 -6.44
C GLY A 449 -18.34 2.96 -7.45
N ASN A 450 -18.03 3.15 -8.73
CA ASN A 450 -18.51 2.25 -9.79
C ASN A 450 -17.71 0.94 -9.80
N VAL A 451 -18.23 -0.11 -10.45
CA VAL A 451 -17.42 -1.33 -10.65
C VAL A 451 -16.27 -1.02 -11.60
N GLY A 452 -15.05 -1.38 -11.21
CA GLY A 452 -13.83 -1.03 -11.93
C GLY A 452 -13.33 0.37 -11.58
N PRO A 453 -12.25 0.83 -12.21
CA PRO A 453 -11.63 2.08 -11.83
C PRO A 453 -12.50 3.29 -12.11
N ASP A 454 -12.36 4.35 -11.32
CA ASP A 454 -13.07 5.61 -11.51
C ASP A 454 -12.22 6.86 -11.14
N PRO A 455 -12.66 8.07 -11.50
CA PRO A 455 -11.92 9.30 -11.24
C PRO A 455 -11.82 9.72 -9.76
N TRP A 456 -12.61 9.12 -8.86
CA TRP A 456 -12.71 9.50 -7.45
C TRP A 456 -11.86 8.59 -6.56
N PHE A 457 -11.95 7.29 -6.79
CA PHE A 457 -11.32 6.27 -5.96
C PHE A 457 -10.16 5.57 -6.67
N GLY A 458 -9.94 5.86 -7.95
CA GLY A 458 -8.91 5.17 -8.72
C GLY A 458 -9.28 3.71 -8.87
N TRP A 459 -8.43 2.81 -8.39
CA TRP A 459 -8.68 1.37 -8.38
C TRP A 459 -9.42 0.87 -7.13
N GLY A 460 -9.89 1.78 -6.28
CA GLY A 460 -10.75 1.48 -5.13
C GLY A 460 -10.16 1.94 -3.79
N PHE A 461 -10.56 1.27 -2.72
CA PHE A 461 -10.23 1.62 -1.35
C PHE A 461 -9.15 0.71 -0.77
N ILE A 462 -8.17 1.30 -0.08
CA ILE A 462 -7.01 0.58 0.47
C ILE A 462 -7.42 -0.54 1.43
N ASN A 463 -6.82 -1.73 1.29
CA ASN A 463 -7.09 -2.88 2.17
C ASN A 463 -5.79 -3.57 2.59
N ALA A 464 -5.24 -3.16 3.74
CA ALA A 464 -3.98 -3.65 4.27
C ALA A 464 -3.99 -5.17 4.50
N LYS A 465 -5.10 -5.71 5.04
CA LYS A 465 -5.28 -7.14 5.29
C LYS A 465 -5.20 -7.95 4.00
N LYS A 466 -5.94 -7.56 2.96
CA LYS A 466 -5.95 -8.31 1.70
C LYS A 466 -4.56 -8.33 1.06
N GLY A 467 -3.81 -7.22 1.09
CA GLY A 467 -2.43 -7.21 0.60
C GLY A 467 -1.50 -8.17 1.36
N ALA A 468 -1.63 -8.25 2.69
CA ALA A 468 -0.88 -9.21 3.49
C ALA A 468 -1.25 -10.67 3.16
N GLU A 469 -2.54 -10.96 2.98
CA GLU A 469 -3.02 -12.29 2.58
C GLU A 469 -2.51 -12.70 1.20
N LEU A 470 -2.38 -11.77 0.25
CA LEU A 470 -1.80 -12.05 -1.06
C LEU A 470 -0.30 -12.39 -0.97
N LEU A 471 0.45 -11.74 -0.08
CA LEU A 471 1.85 -12.08 0.18
C LEU A 471 1.99 -13.49 0.80
N VAL A 472 1.11 -13.86 1.74
CA VAL A 472 1.01 -15.23 2.25
C VAL A 472 0.61 -16.21 1.13
N GLY A 473 -0.32 -15.80 0.27
CA GLY A 473 -0.75 -16.59 -0.87
C GLY A 473 0.42 -16.90 -1.81
N LYS A 474 1.30 -15.91 -2.04
CA LYS A 474 2.55 -16.07 -2.80
C LYS A 474 3.51 -17.05 -2.13
N SER A 475 3.74 -16.94 -0.81
CA SER A 475 4.64 -17.88 -0.11
C SER A 475 4.13 -19.32 -0.13
N ASN A 476 2.81 -19.50 -0.26
CA ASN A 476 2.16 -20.79 -0.38
C ASN A 476 1.92 -21.26 -1.84
N ASN A 477 2.39 -20.52 -2.85
CA ASN A 477 2.18 -20.81 -4.29
C ASN A 477 0.70 -20.88 -4.72
N THR A 478 -0.18 -20.22 -3.98
CA THR A 478 -1.61 -20.06 -4.31
C THR A 478 -1.92 -18.75 -5.03
N VAL A 479 -0.96 -17.83 -5.05
CA VAL A 479 -0.98 -16.56 -5.77
C VAL A 479 0.31 -16.48 -6.56
N ILE A 480 0.23 -16.13 -7.84
CA ILE A 480 1.41 -15.74 -8.62
C ILE A 480 1.62 -14.26 -8.36
N PHE A 481 2.80 -13.86 -7.89
CA PHE A 481 3.15 -12.45 -7.77
C PHE A 481 4.65 -12.24 -8.03
N ASN A 482 4.97 -11.81 -9.25
CA ASN A 482 6.32 -11.85 -9.81
C ASN A 482 6.72 -10.51 -10.44
N GLU A 483 8.03 -10.31 -10.53
CA GLU A 483 8.63 -9.32 -11.44
C GLU A 483 9.07 -10.06 -12.70
N GLU A 484 8.64 -9.58 -13.86
CA GLU A 484 8.93 -10.19 -15.15
C GLU A 484 9.50 -9.14 -16.12
N THR A 485 10.13 -9.60 -17.19
CA THR A 485 10.74 -8.76 -18.23
C THR A 485 10.08 -9.07 -19.56
N LEU A 486 9.58 -8.04 -20.24
CA LEU A 486 9.04 -8.13 -21.59
C LEU A 486 10.08 -7.64 -22.59
N ASN A 487 10.43 -8.48 -23.55
CA ASN A 487 11.38 -8.16 -24.61
C ASN A 487 10.66 -7.69 -25.89
N ASN A 488 11.33 -6.86 -26.68
CA ASN A 488 10.82 -6.46 -27.99
C ASN A 488 10.48 -7.67 -28.87
N GLY A 489 9.35 -7.59 -29.59
CA GLY A 489 8.82 -8.68 -30.42
C GLY A 489 8.42 -9.97 -29.69
N SER A 490 8.42 -9.99 -28.35
CA SER A 490 8.07 -11.16 -27.55
C SER A 490 6.70 -10.99 -26.87
N THR A 491 6.07 -12.12 -26.54
CA THR A 491 4.89 -12.20 -25.69
C THR A 491 5.23 -13.06 -24.49
N ASN A 492 4.99 -12.56 -23.29
CA ASN A 492 5.04 -13.37 -22.08
C ASN A 492 3.71 -14.09 -21.93
N THR A 493 3.74 -15.41 -21.79
CA THR A 493 2.55 -16.26 -21.77
C THR A 493 2.55 -17.17 -20.55
N GLN A 494 1.43 -17.22 -19.85
CA GLN A 494 1.21 -18.10 -18.72
C GLN A 494 -0.15 -18.79 -18.84
N ILE A 495 -0.19 -20.10 -18.60
CA ILE A 495 -1.46 -20.84 -18.55
C ILE A 495 -1.78 -21.16 -17.09
N VAL A 496 -3.00 -20.83 -16.68
CA VAL A 496 -3.55 -21.13 -15.35
C VAL A 496 -4.89 -21.83 -15.48
N ASN A 497 -5.20 -22.74 -14.56
CA ASN A 497 -6.52 -23.32 -14.43
C ASN A 497 -7.28 -22.56 -13.35
N ALA A 498 -8.47 -22.05 -13.68
CA ALA A 498 -9.28 -21.30 -12.72
C ALA A 498 -9.77 -22.21 -11.59
N SER A 499 -9.82 -21.67 -10.38
CA SER A 499 -10.40 -22.37 -9.23
C SER A 499 -11.92 -22.50 -9.36
N GLY A 500 -12.57 -21.48 -9.94
CA GLY A 500 -14.03 -21.35 -10.06
C GLY A 500 -14.75 -20.95 -8.77
N ASN A 501 -14.00 -20.72 -7.68
CA ASN A 501 -14.55 -20.34 -6.37
C ASN A 501 -14.42 -18.84 -6.07
N GLU A 502 -13.60 -18.14 -6.86
CA GLU A 502 -13.38 -16.69 -6.78
C GLU A 502 -13.05 -16.16 -8.20
N PRO A 503 -13.17 -14.84 -8.45
CA PRO A 503 -12.80 -14.26 -9.73
C PRO A 503 -11.35 -14.59 -10.14
N LEU A 504 -11.13 -14.93 -11.40
CA LEU A 504 -9.79 -14.98 -11.97
C LEU A 504 -9.38 -13.55 -12.30
N LYS A 505 -8.47 -13.01 -11.48
CA LYS A 505 -8.02 -11.63 -11.57
C LYS A 505 -6.54 -11.59 -11.89
N VAL A 506 -6.17 -10.78 -12.87
CA VAL A 506 -4.77 -10.49 -13.22
C VAL A 506 -4.57 -8.98 -13.20
N THR A 507 -3.53 -8.52 -12.53
CA THR A 507 -3.11 -7.11 -12.56
C THR A 507 -1.64 -7.04 -12.92
N ILE A 508 -1.30 -6.18 -13.88
CA ILE A 508 0.08 -5.81 -14.18
C ILE A 508 0.27 -4.31 -13.92
N SER A 509 1.48 -3.93 -13.51
CA SER A 509 1.93 -2.52 -13.59
C SER A 509 3.42 -2.49 -13.93
N TRP A 510 3.86 -1.39 -14.53
CA TRP A 510 5.26 -1.20 -14.89
C TRP A 510 5.72 0.23 -14.60
N ILE A 511 7.04 0.37 -14.44
CA ILE A 511 7.66 1.68 -14.35
C ILE A 511 8.01 2.12 -15.76
N ASP A 512 7.17 2.99 -16.31
CA ASP A 512 7.24 3.49 -17.68
C ASP A 512 8.30 4.61 -17.77
N PRO A 513 9.07 4.73 -18.86
CA PRO A 513 9.90 5.93 -19.07
C PRO A 513 9.08 7.21 -18.93
N GLU A 514 9.72 8.27 -18.45
CA GLU A 514 9.07 9.58 -18.40
C GLU A 514 8.67 10.04 -19.80
N PHE A 515 7.49 10.64 -19.92
CA PHE A 515 7.11 11.30 -21.17
C PHE A 515 7.88 12.62 -21.26
N LYS A 516 8.70 12.77 -22.31
CA LYS A 516 9.48 14.00 -22.54
C LYS A 516 8.60 15.12 -23.04
N LEU A 517 8.44 16.15 -22.22
CA LEU A 517 7.76 17.37 -22.64
C LEU A 517 8.63 18.15 -23.63
N PRO A 518 8.02 18.88 -24.58
CA PRO A 518 8.77 19.81 -25.41
C PRO A 518 9.37 20.93 -24.55
N GLU A 519 10.53 21.46 -24.95
CA GLU A 519 11.20 22.56 -24.22
C GLU A 519 10.31 23.78 -24.01
N THR A 520 9.38 24.01 -24.93
CA THR A 520 8.34 25.04 -24.81
C THR A 520 6.99 24.43 -25.17
N ILE A 521 5.96 24.78 -24.38
CA ILE A 521 4.60 24.30 -24.56
C ILE A 521 3.62 25.48 -24.42
N SER A 522 2.71 25.60 -25.38
CA SER A 522 1.64 26.61 -25.32
C SER A 522 0.52 26.15 -24.39
N TRP A 523 -0.29 27.09 -23.90
CA TRP A 523 -1.45 26.75 -23.07
C TRP A 523 -2.45 25.85 -23.80
N GLU A 524 -2.68 26.09 -25.09
CA GLU A 524 -3.58 25.29 -25.92
C GLU A 524 -3.07 23.85 -26.12
N SER A 525 -1.75 23.65 -26.07
CA SER A 525 -1.13 22.33 -26.20
C SER A 525 -1.08 21.57 -24.88
N ALA A 526 -1.08 22.29 -23.74
CA ALA A 526 -1.06 21.71 -22.41
C ALA A 526 -2.48 21.35 -21.92
N TYR A 527 -3.41 22.30 -22.07
CA TYR A 527 -4.77 22.23 -21.54
C TYR A 527 -5.60 21.11 -22.18
N ASN A 528 -6.15 20.22 -21.36
CA ASN A 528 -7.12 19.19 -21.79
C ASN A 528 -6.65 18.33 -22.97
N ASN A 529 -5.34 18.09 -23.04
CA ASN A 529 -4.73 17.35 -24.14
C ASN A 529 -4.91 15.84 -23.97
N ARG A 530 -5.70 15.23 -24.86
CA ARG A 530 -6.07 13.81 -24.83
C ARG A 530 -5.03 12.85 -25.43
N ASN A 531 -3.89 13.33 -25.90
CA ASN A 531 -2.83 12.46 -26.40
C ASN A 531 -2.20 11.69 -25.24
N SER A 532 -1.87 10.41 -25.44
CA SER A 532 -1.26 9.58 -24.41
C SER A 532 0.06 10.16 -23.88
N ARG A 533 0.31 9.98 -22.58
CA ARG A 533 1.61 10.20 -21.92
C ARG A 533 2.34 8.88 -21.63
N LEU A 534 1.79 7.75 -22.07
CA LEU A 534 2.42 6.44 -21.98
C LEU A 534 3.52 6.30 -23.05
N VAL A 535 4.69 5.78 -22.67
CA VAL A 535 5.82 5.57 -23.58
C VAL A 535 5.88 4.13 -24.05
N ASN A 536 5.93 3.17 -23.11
CA ASN A 536 5.87 1.75 -23.38
C ASN A 536 4.44 1.24 -23.10
N ASP A 537 3.72 0.91 -24.17
CA ASP A 537 2.34 0.41 -24.12
C ASP A 537 2.34 -1.12 -24.01
N LEU A 538 2.08 -1.63 -22.80
CA LEU A 538 1.95 -3.06 -22.49
C LEU A 538 0.47 -3.46 -22.47
N ASP A 539 0.17 -4.58 -23.10
CA ASP A 539 -1.18 -5.10 -23.28
C ASP A 539 -1.33 -6.47 -22.58
N LEU A 540 -2.21 -6.53 -21.59
CA LEU A 540 -2.64 -7.71 -20.86
C LEU A 540 -3.93 -8.26 -21.47
N ARG A 541 -3.93 -9.57 -21.75
CA ARG A 541 -5.11 -10.31 -22.20
C ARG A 541 -5.25 -11.61 -21.42
N ILE A 542 -6.49 -12.02 -21.17
CA ILE A 542 -6.78 -13.39 -20.72
C ILE A 542 -7.64 -14.04 -21.79
N THR A 543 -7.20 -15.17 -22.32
CA THR A 543 -7.93 -15.94 -23.34
C THR A 543 -8.41 -17.25 -22.73
N ASP A 544 -9.73 -17.50 -22.77
CA ASP A 544 -10.28 -18.83 -22.48
C ASP A 544 -9.83 -19.78 -23.60
N THR A 545 -9.04 -20.80 -23.26
CA THR A 545 -8.42 -21.68 -24.27
C THR A 545 -9.42 -22.65 -24.92
N THR A 546 -10.66 -22.73 -24.41
CA THR A 546 -11.69 -23.56 -25.02
C THR A 546 -12.62 -22.77 -25.91
N THR A 547 -13.05 -21.58 -25.48
CA THR A 547 -13.99 -20.75 -26.25
C THR A 547 -13.28 -19.76 -27.17
N ASN A 548 -11.97 -19.53 -26.97
CA ASN A 548 -11.18 -18.46 -27.56
C ASN A 548 -11.72 -17.05 -27.24
N THR A 549 -12.54 -16.92 -26.19
CA THR A 549 -13.00 -15.61 -25.71
C THR A 549 -11.83 -14.87 -25.10
N VAL A 550 -11.58 -13.64 -25.57
CA VAL A 550 -10.54 -12.75 -25.06
C VAL A 550 -11.16 -11.74 -24.10
N TYR A 551 -10.63 -11.70 -22.89
CA TYR A 551 -10.99 -10.75 -21.84
C TYR A 551 -9.97 -9.61 -21.82
N MET A 552 -10.49 -8.38 -21.82
CA MET A 552 -9.75 -7.14 -22.00
C MET A 552 -9.61 -6.40 -20.65
N PRO A 553 -8.62 -5.49 -20.52
CA PRO A 553 -8.40 -4.72 -19.31
C PRO A 553 -9.45 -3.61 -19.15
N TRP A 554 -9.54 -3.04 -17.95
CA TRP A 554 -10.34 -1.84 -17.69
C TRP A 554 -9.71 -0.59 -18.32
N LYS A 555 -10.56 0.33 -18.78
CA LYS A 555 -10.19 1.67 -19.25
C LYS A 555 -11.25 2.71 -18.87
N LEU A 556 -10.81 3.95 -18.63
CA LEU A 556 -11.70 5.11 -18.54
C LEU A 556 -12.00 5.71 -19.92
N ASN A 557 -13.10 6.45 -20.00
CA ASN A 557 -13.38 7.34 -21.12
C ASN A 557 -12.97 8.77 -20.77
N ALA A 558 -11.85 9.25 -21.29
CA ALA A 558 -11.33 10.61 -21.02
C ALA A 558 -12.33 11.73 -21.39
N THR A 559 -13.29 11.48 -22.30
CA THR A 559 -14.31 12.46 -22.69
C THR A 559 -15.56 12.42 -21.81
N SER A 560 -15.74 11.35 -21.03
CA SER A 560 -16.84 11.22 -20.07
C SER A 560 -16.40 10.39 -18.86
N PRO A 561 -15.46 10.90 -18.04
CA PRO A 561 -14.79 10.09 -17.02
C PRO A 561 -15.69 9.58 -15.90
N MET A 562 -16.81 10.27 -15.65
CA MET A 562 -17.79 9.87 -14.63
C MET A 562 -18.68 8.69 -15.06
N THR A 563 -18.65 8.30 -16.34
CA THR A 563 -19.34 7.08 -16.77
C THR A 563 -18.56 5.85 -16.29
N PRO A 564 -19.23 4.73 -15.95
CA PRO A 564 -18.55 3.52 -15.49
C PRO A 564 -17.46 3.07 -16.47
N ALA A 565 -16.33 2.60 -15.93
CA ALA A 565 -15.24 2.08 -16.73
C ALA A 565 -15.71 0.96 -17.67
N THR A 566 -15.05 0.87 -18.82
CA THR A 566 -15.36 -0.15 -19.83
C THR A 566 -14.17 -1.07 -20.01
N LYS A 567 -14.39 -2.18 -20.73
CA LYS A 567 -13.33 -3.12 -21.10
C LYS A 567 -12.82 -2.82 -22.50
N GLY A 568 -11.51 -2.79 -22.69
CA GLY A 568 -10.88 -2.57 -23.98
C GLY A 568 -9.41 -2.17 -23.83
N ASP A 569 -8.73 -1.94 -24.95
CA ASP A 569 -7.33 -1.49 -24.94
C ASP A 569 -7.15 -0.21 -24.12
N ASN A 570 -6.29 -0.30 -23.11
CA ASN A 570 -5.87 0.81 -22.29
C ASN A 570 -4.52 1.32 -22.81
N THR A 571 -4.53 2.47 -23.48
CA THR A 571 -3.36 3.01 -24.17
C THR A 571 -2.71 4.18 -23.42
N VAL A 572 -3.10 4.39 -22.15
CA VAL A 572 -2.72 5.59 -21.37
C VAL A 572 -2.21 5.27 -19.97
N ASP A 573 -2.66 4.17 -19.36
CA ASP A 573 -2.21 3.74 -18.05
C ASP A 573 -1.00 2.82 -18.11
N ASN A 574 -0.09 2.96 -17.13
CA ASN A 574 0.98 2.00 -16.87
C ASN A 574 0.55 0.87 -15.92
N VAL A 575 -0.76 0.59 -15.90
CA VAL A 575 -1.42 -0.44 -15.10
C VAL A 575 -2.55 -1.03 -15.92
N GLU A 576 -2.63 -2.35 -15.98
CA GLU A 576 -3.79 -3.03 -16.56
C GLU A 576 -4.33 -4.11 -15.61
N GLN A 577 -5.66 -4.21 -15.51
CA GLN A 577 -6.34 -5.25 -14.75
C GLN A 577 -7.43 -5.91 -15.59
N VAL A 578 -7.34 -7.23 -15.72
CA VAL A 578 -8.38 -8.08 -16.30
C VAL A 578 -9.01 -8.90 -15.18
N VAL A 579 -10.34 -8.93 -15.14
CA VAL A 579 -11.13 -9.68 -14.16
C VAL A 579 -12.13 -10.54 -14.91
N ILE A 580 -12.15 -11.83 -14.61
CA ILE A 580 -13.22 -12.74 -15.00
C ILE A 580 -13.97 -13.07 -13.72
N GLU A 581 -15.16 -12.48 -13.54
CA GLU A 581 -15.91 -12.55 -12.27
C GLU A 581 -16.32 -13.99 -11.90
N ALA A 582 -16.72 -14.77 -12.89
CA ALA A 582 -17.16 -16.15 -12.71
C ALA A 582 -16.41 -17.08 -13.69
N PRO A 583 -15.12 -17.38 -13.44
CA PRO A 583 -14.36 -18.25 -14.32
C PRO A 583 -14.84 -19.71 -14.16
N VAL A 584 -14.77 -20.51 -15.22
CA VAL A 584 -15.22 -21.90 -15.16
C VAL A 584 -14.20 -22.74 -14.37
N ALA A 585 -14.63 -23.43 -13.32
CA ALA A 585 -13.75 -24.26 -12.49
C ALA A 585 -12.95 -25.29 -13.32
N GLY A 586 -11.64 -25.37 -13.09
CA GLY A 586 -10.71 -26.26 -13.80
C GLY A 586 -10.42 -25.86 -15.25
N ARG A 587 -11.09 -24.84 -15.79
CA ARG A 587 -10.87 -24.33 -17.16
C ARG A 587 -9.50 -23.67 -17.26
N SER A 588 -8.78 -23.98 -18.33
CA SER A 588 -7.53 -23.32 -18.66
C SER A 588 -7.77 -21.95 -19.28
N TYR A 589 -7.09 -20.95 -18.73
CA TYR A 589 -7.03 -19.59 -19.24
C TYR A 589 -5.57 -19.25 -19.54
N LYS A 590 -5.33 -18.68 -20.72
CA LYS A 590 -4.03 -18.21 -21.18
C LYS A 590 -3.93 -16.72 -20.89
N ILE A 591 -3.03 -16.35 -20.00
CA ILE A 591 -2.65 -14.97 -19.69
C ILE A 591 -1.53 -14.57 -20.64
N GLU A 592 -1.68 -13.46 -21.32
CA GLU A 592 -0.71 -12.92 -22.27
C GLU A 592 -0.38 -11.48 -21.91
N VAL A 593 0.90 -11.17 -21.82
CA VAL A 593 1.42 -9.80 -21.75
C VAL A 593 2.26 -9.57 -23.00
N LEU A 594 1.81 -8.65 -23.84
CA LEU A 594 2.45 -8.22 -25.08
C LEU A 594 2.65 -6.70 -25.04
N HIS A 595 3.16 -6.12 -26.12
CA HIS A 595 3.35 -4.66 -26.22
C HIS A 595 3.06 -4.17 -27.63
N LYS A 596 2.79 -2.86 -27.72
CA LYS A 596 2.69 -2.11 -28.98
C LYS A 596 3.96 -1.31 -29.22
N GLY A 597 4.29 -1.14 -30.50
CA GLY A 597 5.46 -0.37 -30.91
C GLY A 597 6.77 -1.04 -30.51
N THR A 598 7.75 -0.22 -30.17
CA THR A 598 9.08 -0.66 -29.74
C THR A 598 9.28 -0.23 -28.29
N LEU A 599 9.57 -1.17 -27.41
CA LEU A 599 9.92 -0.87 -26.02
C LEU A 599 11.26 -0.12 -25.96
N VAL A 600 11.31 0.98 -25.22
CA VAL A 600 12.47 1.87 -25.10
C VAL A 600 12.81 2.20 -23.65
N ASN A 601 14.03 2.67 -23.42
CA ASN A 601 14.45 3.28 -22.15
C ASN A 601 14.32 4.82 -22.16
N ASN A 602 14.64 5.45 -21.03
CA ASN A 602 14.61 6.90 -20.87
C ASN A 602 15.90 7.64 -21.31
N ALA A 603 16.76 7.03 -22.13
CA ALA A 603 17.91 7.74 -22.69
C ALA A 603 17.46 8.84 -23.67
N THR A 604 18.34 9.79 -23.97
CA THR A 604 18.09 10.85 -24.97
C THR A 604 19.18 10.82 -26.06
N PRO A 605 18.87 10.39 -27.31
CA PRO A 605 17.59 9.81 -27.74
C PRO A 605 17.34 8.43 -27.12
N SER A 606 16.06 8.03 -27.02
CA SER A 606 15.67 6.75 -26.42
C SER A 606 16.25 5.58 -27.18
N ALA A 607 16.73 4.57 -26.45
CA ALA A 607 17.26 3.34 -27.03
C ALA A 607 16.28 2.17 -26.80
N THR A 608 16.20 1.26 -27.77
CA THR A 608 15.45 0.01 -27.65
C THR A 608 15.90 -0.76 -26.39
N ALA A 609 14.96 -1.07 -25.51
CA ALA A 609 15.23 -1.76 -24.25
C ALA A 609 14.03 -2.62 -23.83
N PRO A 610 14.22 -3.70 -23.06
CA PRO A 610 13.10 -4.43 -22.49
C PRO A 610 12.41 -3.64 -21.37
N GLN A 611 11.12 -3.90 -21.15
CA GLN A 611 10.34 -3.31 -20.07
C GLN A 611 10.13 -4.34 -18.95
N ASN A 612 10.49 -4.00 -17.72
CA ASN A 612 10.14 -4.80 -16.55
C ASN A 612 8.72 -4.46 -16.07
N TYR A 613 7.96 -5.46 -15.65
CA TYR A 613 6.63 -5.27 -15.07
C TYR A 613 6.42 -6.20 -13.87
N SER A 614 5.50 -5.81 -12.99
CA SER A 614 5.05 -6.62 -11.87
C SER A 614 3.67 -7.19 -12.17
N ILE A 615 3.50 -8.50 -12.01
CA ILE A 615 2.24 -9.21 -12.27
C ILE A 615 1.76 -9.92 -11.01
N ILE A 616 0.45 -9.85 -10.75
CA ILE A 616 -0.23 -10.66 -9.74
C ILE A 616 -1.45 -11.38 -10.32
N VAL A 617 -1.62 -12.66 -9.98
CA VAL A 617 -2.72 -13.52 -10.44
C VAL A 617 -3.35 -14.24 -9.25
N THR A 618 -4.68 -14.15 -9.13
CA THR A 618 -5.51 -14.85 -8.13
C THR A 618 -6.66 -15.61 -8.81
N GLY A 619 -7.39 -16.45 -8.09
CA GLY A 619 -8.49 -17.24 -8.67
C GLY A 619 -8.06 -18.43 -9.52
N HIS A 620 -6.83 -18.94 -9.31
CA HIS A 620 -6.32 -20.12 -9.97
C HIS A 620 -6.04 -21.28 -8.99
N THR A 621 -6.00 -22.51 -9.48
CA THR A 621 -5.56 -23.67 -8.69
C THR A 621 -4.04 -23.69 -8.52
N ALA A 622 -3.55 -23.96 -7.31
CA ALA A 622 -2.11 -24.05 -7.02
C ALA A 622 -1.42 -25.15 -7.85
N GLY A 623 -0.19 -24.90 -8.31
CA GLY A 623 0.58 -25.86 -9.13
C GLY A 623 0.21 -25.93 -10.61
N SER A 624 -0.68 -25.06 -11.09
CA SER A 624 -1.20 -25.06 -12.47
C SER A 624 -0.30 -24.40 -13.53
N LEU A 625 0.98 -24.12 -13.26
CA LEU A 625 1.85 -23.42 -14.20
C LEU A 625 2.16 -24.26 -15.45
N GLY A 626 1.39 -24.16 -16.53
CA GLY A 626 1.66 -24.93 -17.75
C GLY A 626 2.80 -24.33 -18.58
N THR A 627 4.06 -24.60 -18.25
CA THR A 627 5.19 -24.27 -19.15
C THR A 627 5.71 -25.55 -19.82
N LYS A 628 5.28 -25.75 -21.08
CA LYS A 628 5.68 -26.79 -22.05
C LYS A 628 5.58 -28.25 -21.56
N GLU A 629 5.11 -29.13 -22.44
CA GLU A 629 4.73 -30.53 -22.21
C GLU A 629 5.77 -31.45 -21.54
N GLY A 630 7.00 -31.00 -21.27
CA GLY A 630 7.99 -31.75 -20.49
C GLY A 630 7.72 -31.79 -18.97
N ALA A 631 6.99 -30.82 -18.41
CA ALA A 631 6.81 -30.70 -16.95
C ALA A 631 5.76 -31.65 -16.35
N LYS A 632 4.95 -32.34 -17.16
CA LYS A 632 3.88 -33.22 -16.66
C LYS A 632 4.42 -34.46 -15.94
N ALA A 633 5.52 -35.04 -16.44
CA ALA A 633 6.09 -36.27 -15.89
C ALA A 633 6.90 -36.06 -14.59
N LEU A 634 7.27 -34.82 -14.24
CA LEU A 634 8.04 -34.50 -13.03
C LEU A 634 7.16 -34.04 -11.86
N ARG A 635 5.91 -33.64 -12.12
CA ARG A 635 4.93 -33.22 -11.09
C ARG A 635 4.35 -34.39 -10.30
N GLU A 636 4.26 -35.55 -10.93
CA GLU A 636 3.78 -36.78 -10.28
C GLU A 636 4.89 -37.49 -9.49
N LEU A 637 6.16 -37.05 -9.63
CA LEU A 637 7.32 -37.65 -8.97
C LEU A 637 7.24 -37.45 -7.46
N ALA A 638 7.13 -38.57 -6.74
CA ALA A 638 7.07 -38.62 -5.28
C ALA A 638 8.14 -39.55 -4.72
N VAL A 639 8.52 -39.33 -3.46
CA VAL A 639 9.33 -40.29 -2.70
C VAL A 639 8.53 -40.71 -1.47
N ALA A 640 8.19 -42.00 -1.40
CA ALA A 640 7.32 -42.53 -0.37
C ALA A 640 7.78 -43.91 0.14
N PRO A 641 7.78 -44.13 1.47
CA PRO A 641 7.51 -43.14 2.51
C PRO A 641 8.66 -42.12 2.65
N SER A 642 8.34 -40.87 2.98
CA SER A 642 9.32 -39.80 3.23
C SER A 642 10.01 -39.93 4.60
N VAL A 643 9.45 -40.75 5.48
CA VAL A 643 10.05 -41.19 6.75
C VAL A 643 10.09 -42.71 6.72
N THR A 644 11.27 -43.31 6.80
CA THR A 644 11.45 -44.76 6.66
C THR A 644 12.44 -45.33 7.67
N LYS A 645 12.31 -46.62 7.99
CA LYS A 645 13.34 -47.34 8.74
C LYS A 645 14.49 -47.74 7.83
N ASP A 646 14.19 -48.33 6.68
CA ASP A 646 15.21 -48.92 5.80
C ASP A 646 14.97 -48.67 4.30
N VAL A 647 13.72 -48.57 3.84
CA VAL A 647 13.41 -48.54 2.40
C VAL A 647 12.44 -47.41 2.06
N THR A 648 12.79 -46.59 1.08
CA THR A 648 11.87 -45.65 0.43
C THR A 648 11.74 -45.99 -1.05
N SER A 649 10.82 -45.36 -1.77
CA SER A 649 10.67 -45.59 -3.21
C SER A 649 10.47 -44.27 -3.95
N ILE A 650 11.13 -44.14 -5.10
CA ILE A 650 10.86 -43.09 -6.07
C ILE A 650 9.69 -43.56 -6.93
N LEU A 651 8.62 -42.77 -6.96
CA LEU A 651 7.37 -43.07 -7.65
C LEU A 651 7.20 -42.12 -8.83
N ASN A 652 6.64 -42.62 -9.93
CA ASN A 652 6.25 -41.85 -11.12
C ASN A 652 7.39 -41.02 -11.74
N ALA A 653 8.64 -41.45 -11.58
CA ALA A 653 9.75 -40.82 -12.26
C ALA A 653 9.80 -41.27 -13.74
N PRO A 654 10.19 -40.39 -14.68
CA PRO A 654 10.32 -40.77 -16.08
C PRO A 654 11.30 -41.93 -16.28
N LYS A 655 10.98 -42.90 -17.15
CA LYS A 655 11.86 -44.04 -17.46
C LYS A 655 13.20 -43.53 -17.99
N LYS A 656 14.29 -44.19 -17.58
CA LYS A 656 15.71 -43.83 -17.85
C LYS A 656 16.24 -42.60 -17.11
N SER A 657 15.47 -41.99 -16.21
CA SER A 657 15.99 -40.97 -15.29
C SER A 657 17.08 -41.58 -14.40
N THR A 658 18.03 -40.77 -13.96
CA THR A 658 19.04 -41.20 -12.97
C THR A 658 18.69 -40.64 -11.61
N PHE A 659 19.00 -41.35 -10.54
CA PHE A 659 18.91 -40.83 -9.18
C PHE A 659 20.29 -40.85 -8.51
N THR A 660 20.51 -39.90 -7.60
CA THR A 660 21.67 -39.84 -6.71
C THR A 660 21.21 -39.48 -5.30
N ILE A 661 21.79 -40.14 -4.30
CA ILE A 661 21.48 -39.94 -2.89
C ILE A 661 22.67 -39.27 -2.22
N TYR A 662 22.40 -38.23 -1.44
CA TYR A 662 23.37 -37.48 -0.67
C TYR A 662 23.02 -37.52 0.82
N ASP A 663 24.04 -37.53 1.68
CA ASP A 663 23.87 -37.11 3.07
C ASP A 663 23.85 -35.57 3.19
N MET A 664 23.58 -35.07 4.40
CA MET A 664 23.54 -33.63 4.69
C MET A 664 24.89 -32.90 4.53
N SER A 665 26.01 -33.62 4.40
CA SER A 665 27.32 -33.03 4.10
C SER A 665 27.56 -32.88 2.59
N GLY A 666 26.63 -33.35 1.75
CA GLY A 666 26.76 -33.37 0.30
C GLY A 666 27.56 -34.58 -0.22
N LYS A 667 27.91 -35.54 0.64
CA LYS A 667 28.61 -36.76 0.22
C LYS A 667 27.64 -37.67 -0.52
N LYS A 668 28.01 -38.06 -1.75
CA LYS A 668 27.27 -39.04 -2.55
C LYS A 668 27.35 -40.42 -1.91
N LEU A 669 26.20 -41.04 -1.68
CA LEU A 669 26.07 -42.35 -1.04
C LEU A 669 25.71 -43.45 -2.04
N GLN A 670 24.78 -43.16 -2.95
CA GLN A 670 24.26 -44.12 -3.93
C GLN A 670 23.84 -43.39 -5.20
N SER A 671 23.89 -44.05 -6.35
CA SER A 671 23.22 -43.60 -7.57
C SER A 671 22.77 -44.79 -8.41
N GLY A 672 21.78 -44.58 -9.27
CA GLY A 672 21.28 -45.59 -10.20
C GLY A 672 20.39 -45.01 -11.28
N THR A 673 19.86 -45.89 -12.13
CA THR A 673 18.92 -45.54 -13.20
C THR A 673 17.54 -46.11 -12.90
N ILE A 674 16.51 -45.29 -13.07
CA ILE A 674 15.11 -45.63 -12.84
C ILE A 674 14.55 -46.32 -14.08
N ASN A 675 14.21 -47.59 -13.95
CA ASN A 675 13.72 -48.41 -15.07
C ASN A 675 12.22 -48.74 -14.96
N SER A 676 11.61 -48.49 -13.81
CA SER A 676 10.21 -48.78 -13.53
C SER A 676 9.48 -47.59 -12.91
N GLU A 677 8.14 -47.65 -12.86
CA GLU A 677 7.30 -46.59 -12.25
C GLU A 677 7.49 -46.47 -10.73
N LYS A 678 8.13 -47.48 -10.11
CA LYS A 678 8.46 -47.52 -8.69
C LYS A 678 9.86 -48.09 -8.49
N GLU A 679 10.82 -47.22 -8.19
CA GLU A 679 12.20 -47.64 -7.91
C GLU A 679 12.45 -47.68 -6.40
N ALA A 680 12.83 -48.85 -5.87
CA ALA A 680 13.07 -49.01 -4.45
C ALA A 680 14.51 -48.60 -4.06
N ILE A 681 14.62 -47.84 -2.98
CA ILE A 681 15.86 -47.30 -2.45
C ILE A 681 16.10 -47.89 -1.07
N ASN A 682 17.17 -48.65 -0.92
CA ASN A 682 17.56 -49.27 0.35
C ASN A 682 18.60 -48.40 1.07
N LEU A 683 18.21 -47.85 2.20
CA LEU A 683 19.05 -47.02 3.09
C LEU A 683 19.54 -47.81 4.31
N SER A 684 19.32 -49.13 4.40
CA SER A 684 19.60 -49.93 5.60
C SER A 684 21.06 -49.84 6.08
N SER A 685 22.01 -49.72 5.15
CA SER A 685 23.45 -49.59 5.42
C SER A 685 23.89 -48.19 5.88
N HIS A 686 23.00 -47.20 5.90
CA HIS A 686 23.32 -45.82 6.26
C HIS A 686 22.81 -45.45 7.67
N PRO A 687 23.47 -44.53 8.41
CA PRO A 687 23.01 -44.11 9.74
C PRO A 687 21.61 -43.48 9.75
N LYS A 688 21.00 -43.32 10.94
CA LYS A 688 19.79 -42.51 11.09
C LYS A 688 20.08 -41.05 10.74
N GLY A 689 19.21 -40.40 9.99
CA GLY A 689 19.48 -39.04 9.49
C GLY A 689 18.64 -38.61 8.30
N ILE A 690 18.93 -37.41 7.80
CA ILE A 690 18.27 -36.83 6.63
C ILE A 690 19.10 -37.13 5.39
N TYR A 691 18.42 -37.56 4.33
CA TYR A 691 19.00 -37.85 3.02
C TYR A 691 18.28 -37.03 1.94
N ILE A 692 19.03 -36.60 0.93
CA ILE A 692 18.50 -35.93 -0.26
C ILE A 692 18.59 -36.88 -1.43
N ILE A 693 17.45 -37.16 -2.06
CA ILE A 693 17.36 -37.90 -3.32
C ILE A 693 17.20 -36.88 -4.45
N GLU A 694 18.22 -36.81 -5.30
CA GLU A 694 18.20 -36.03 -6.53
C GLU A 694 17.85 -36.96 -7.70
N VAL A 695 16.85 -36.61 -8.50
CA VAL A 695 16.48 -37.31 -9.72
C VAL A 695 16.76 -36.40 -10.91
N ARG A 696 17.63 -36.84 -11.82
CA ARG A 696 17.99 -36.13 -13.05
C ARG A 696 17.35 -36.80 -14.26
N THR A 697 16.75 -35.97 -15.10
CA THR A 697 16.28 -36.32 -16.44
C THR A 697 17.17 -35.65 -17.48
N ASP A 698 16.94 -35.91 -18.77
CA ASP A 698 17.71 -35.29 -19.87
C ASP A 698 17.63 -33.75 -19.89
N LYS A 699 16.67 -33.15 -19.19
CA LYS A 699 16.40 -31.69 -19.22
C LYS A 699 16.35 -31.02 -17.84
N ASP A 700 15.99 -31.75 -16.79
CA ASP A 700 15.68 -31.17 -15.47
C ASP A 700 16.24 -32.01 -14.30
N VAL A 701 16.35 -31.37 -13.13
CA VAL A 701 16.79 -31.99 -11.86
C VAL A 701 15.75 -31.72 -10.76
N VAL A 702 15.31 -32.76 -10.05
CA VAL A 702 14.34 -32.68 -8.94
C VAL A 702 14.97 -33.25 -7.67
N THR A 703 14.85 -32.54 -6.54
CA THR A 703 15.33 -33.01 -5.23
C THR A 703 14.18 -33.30 -4.27
N LYS A 704 14.27 -34.40 -3.52
CA LYS A 704 13.31 -34.82 -2.50
C LYS A 704 14.03 -35.21 -1.22
N LYS A 705 13.45 -34.85 -0.07
CA LYS A 705 13.99 -35.15 1.26
C LYS A 705 13.39 -36.46 1.80
N VAL A 706 14.24 -37.29 2.40
CA VAL A 706 13.86 -38.52 3.12
C VAL A 706 14.51 -38.53 4.50
N ILE A 707 13.77 -39.00 5.51
CA ILE A 707 14.26 -39.16 6.88
C ILE A 707 14.36 -40.65 7.18
N LYS A 708 15.55 -41.11 7.58
CA LYS A 708 15.75 -42.47 8.11
C LYS A 708 15.69 -42.46 9.64
N GLU A 709 14.75 -43.20 10.22
CA GLU A 709 14.49 -43.25 11.67
C GLU A 709 15.20 -44.36 12.43
#